data_AF-A0A1I1IBD2-F1
#
_entry.id   AF-A0A1I1IBD2-F1
#
_cell.length_a   1.000
_cell.length_b   1.000
_cell.length_c   1.000
_cell.angle_alpha   90.00
_cell.angle_beta   90.00
_cell.angle_gamma   90.00
#
_symmetry.space_group_name_H-M   'P 1'
#
loop_
_entity.id
_entity.type
_entity.pdbx_description
1 polymer ?
#
loop_
_entity_poly.entity_id
_entity_poly.type
_entity_poly.pdbx_seq_one_letter_code
_entity_poly.pdbx_strand_id
1 'polypeptide(L)'
;MALGTWGRVYLTPDIKTLKFATKGLVAMTLSLYLAMEMQLDRPYWALISAVFLQIRPQSGLVIEKGLCQIGGTLIGGSVGVLIMALSMQTPAMALMLLMAWVFICATSSALTRNFNLTYGFAMGAATGILVVVLTIVNDNSSQGVFDIAVARVSEIVLGATCATLVSMLLWPERVRYIIHNHANTVIDQTFQALSMHLDASVSMYDARAQIMSALNQALTLNNDSSAVIYEGPHGPGRARAAYLLSQRALSMMAEMQTYGRLVREHPELTGEAFENALKDIRDTMERVRSRQTYSERKREINSLRQRIQKADLQRRGTPLARRMAQGLMLLLGYASVMIEAHHAINDAENTRLKAPRLSRHRDYMPALTIGIRSSLLFAIGAIIYVSTQWGSGVLMMVMPVIFGTMFASFPSPTAMLEKVMKGGVVGALTAFVFGNILLAQAPHEYIMLIMVFGTPLFLGLMALNNLPVLANGLGFCIIYTILTMPSNSMSFDISSFMDRTLAIGLGLTILYCVFRVVPSPNALVLRRRVIRATTDDMKQLWTRSCQQSRERAADWFNGRMVERVQRLANFDSQLPEEDRYLLDLGMTGMNLGHLILANYRRVTSLDNTPDTREALRQWQTALAHAYQACAWGDFDERFTDASQALLTRLRESGEMEDEQIELVEGMVRRLDITLHRFAKMSSSRDQRDITSVLE
;
A
#
# COMPACT_ATOMS: atom_id res chain seq x y z
N MET A 1 -35.73 -9.86 4.10
CA MET A 1 -35.01 -8.69 4.66
C MET A 1 -33.53 -9.04 4.68
N ALA A 2 -32.69 -8.43 3.82
CA ALA A 2 -31.27 -8.74 3.83
C ALA A 2 -30.69 -8.30 5.19
N LEU A 3 -30.22 -9.25 6.01
CA LEU A 3 -29.51 -8.94 7.25
C LEU A 3 -28.41 -7.92 6.92
N GLY A 4 -28.46 -6.76 7.57
CA GLY A 4 -27.43 -5.74 7.46
C GLY A 4 -26.05 -6.32 7.81
N THR A 5 -24.98 -5.59 7.48
CA THR A 5 -23.60 -6.05 7.71
C THR A 5 -23.36 -6.56 9.13
N TRP A 6 -23.94 -5.89 10.14
CA TRP A 6 -23.93 -6.32 11.54
C TRP A 6 -24.64 -7.66 11.77
N GLY A 7 -25.85 -7.82 11.22
CA GLY A 7 -26.63 -9.05 11.37
C GLY A 7 -25.91 -10.26 10.78
N ARG A 8 -25.20 -10.10 9.66
CA ARG A 8 -24.42 -11.21 9.08
C ARG A 8 -23.24 -11.64 9.95
N VAL A 9 -22.57 -10.71 10.62
CA VAL A 9 -21.42 -11.03 11.47
C VAL A 9 -21.84 -11.78 12.73
N TYR A 10 -22.93 -11.34 13.38
CA TYR A 10 -23.31 -11.85 14.69
C TYR A 10 -24.37 -12.97 14.64
N LEU A 11 -25.34 -12.90 13.72
CA LEU A 11 -26.46 -13.85 13.67
C LEU A 11 -26.21 -15.04 12.72
N THR A 12 -25.39 -14.84 11.68
CA THR A 12 -25.03 -15.91 10.72
C THR A 12 -23.51 -15.96 10.47
N PRO A 13 -22.69 -16.18 11.51
CA PRO A 13 -21.23 -16.12 11.37
C PRO A 13 -20.69 -17.24 10.48
N ASP A 14 -19.81 -16.90 9.55
CA ASP A 14 -19.03 -17.88 8.78
C ASP A 14 -18.06 -18.64 9.70
N ILE A 15 -17.79 -19.91 9.39
CA ILE A 15 -16.85 -20.77 10.13
C ILE A 15 -15.47 -20.13 10.21
N LYS A 16 -15.06 -19.39 9.17
CA LYS A 16 -13.79 -18.65 9.17
C LYS A 16 -13.76 -17.56 10.24
N THR A 17 -14.87 -16.84 10.43
CA THR A 17 -15.00 -15.79 11.46
C THR A 17 -14.93 -16.39 12.85
N LEU A 18 -15.59 -17.53 13.07
CA LEU A 18 -15.53 -18.25 14.35
C LEU A 18 -14.11 -18.74 14.64
N LYS A 19 -13.46 -19.42 13.68
CA LYS A 19 -12.06 -19.87 13.83
C LYS A 19 -11.12 -18.72 14.14
N PHE A 20 -11.28 -17.59 13.46
CA PHE A 20 -10.51 -16.38 13.69
C PHE A 20 -10.70 -15.84 15.11
N ALA A 21 -11.94 -15.67 15.54
CA ALA A 21 -12.24 -15.16 16.88
C ALA A 21 -11.76 -16.10 18.00
N THR A 22 -11.90 -17.42 17.82
CA THR A 22 -11.43 -18.42 18.79
C THR A 22 -9.90 -18.41 18.88
N LYS A 23 -9.23 -18.47 17.73
CA LYS A 23 -7.76 -18.36 17.64
C LYS A 23 -7.28 -17.08 18.33
N GLY A 24 -8.02 -16.00 18.11
CA GLY A 24 -7.68 -14.73 18.69
C GLY A 24 -7.81 -14.68 20.21
N LEU A 25 -8.94 -15.15 20.71
CA LEU A 25 -9.20 -15.26 22.14
C LEU A 25 -8.13 -16.10 22.83
N VAL A 26 -7.78 -17.26 22.27
CA VAL A 26 -6.76 -18.14 22.85
C VAL A 26 -5.39 -17.46 22.95
N ALA A 27 -4.97 -16.70 21.92
CA ALA A 27 -3.70 -15.97 22.00
C ALA A 27 -3.72 -14.85 23.05
N MET A 28 -4.84 -14.16 23.17
CA MET A 28 -5.01 -13.10 24.15
C MET A 28 -5.02 -13.64 25.59
N THR A 29 -5.79 -14.71 25.84
CA THR A 29 -5.84 -15.34 27.16
C THR A 29 -4.51 -15.96 27.50
N LEU A 30 -3.88 -16.72 26.59
CA LEU A 30 -2.54 -17.29 26.83
C LEU A 30 -1.51 -16.21 27.18
N SER A 31 -1.50 -15.09 26.47
CA SER A 31 -0.63 -13.97 26.78
C SER A 31 -0.89 -13.38 28.16
N LEU A 32 -2.16 -13.23 28.55
CA LEU A 32 -2.54 -12.70 29.84
C LEU A 32 -2.14 -13.66 30.98
N TYR A 33 -2.40 -14.96 30.79
CA TYR A 33 -2.03 -16.00 31.75
C TYR A 33 -0.53 -15.96 32.06
N LEU A 34 0.31 -16.03 31.02
CA LEU A 34 1.76 -16.02 31.19
C LEU A 34 2.25 -14.70 31.79
N ALA A 35 1.63 -13.56 31.44
CA ALA A 35 2.01 -12.27 32.01
C ALA A 35 1.67 -12.18 33.51
N MET A 36 0.54 -12.76 33.93
CA MET A 36 0.12 -12.85 35.32
C MET A 36 1.01 -13.81 36.13
N GLU A 37 1.32 -14.98 35.59
CA GLU A 37 2.24 -15.96 36.19
C GLU A 37 3.66 -15.40 36.37
N MET A 38 4.15 -14.64 35.39
CA MET A 38 5.45 -13.96 35.46
C MET A 38 5.43 -12.71 36.36
N GLN A 39 4.30 -12.40 37.00
CA GLN A 39 4.10 -11.24 37.87
C GLN A 39 4.52 -9.91 37.21
N LEU A 40 4.21 -9.76 35.92
CA LEU A 40 4.48 -8.50 35.22
C LEU A 40 3.61 -7.37 35.77
N ASP A 41 4.16 -6.16 35.79
CA ASP A 41 3.53 -4.97 36.38
C ASP A 41 2.13 -4.68 35.81
N ARG A 42 1.96 -4.77 34.48
CA ARG A 42 0.69 -4.45 33.79
C ARG A 42 0.37 -5.47 32.68
N PRO A 43 -0.14 -6.66 33.05
CA PRO A 43 -0.28 -7.78 32.12
C PRO A 43 -1.30 -7.52 30.99
N TYR A 44 -2.23 -6.56 31.15
CA TYR A 44 -3.16 -6.16 30.10
C TYR A 44 -2.47 -5.61 28.83
N TRP A 45 -1.25 -5.08 28.90
CA TRP A 45 -0.50 -4.65 27.70
C TRP A 45 -0.02 -5.82 26.84
N ALA A 46 0.29 -6.96 27.46
CA ALA A 46 0.60 -8.19 26.73
C ALA A 46 -0.64 -8.65 25.93
N LEU A 47 -1.83 -8.53 26.52
CA LEU A 47 -3.09 -8.84 25.86
C LEU A 47 -3.41 -7.84 24.71
N ILE A 48 -3.18 -6.54 24.89
CA ILE A 48 -3.32 -5.53 23.81
C ILE A 48 -2.36 -5.84 22.65
N SER A 49 -1.11 -6.19 22.96
CA SER A 49 -0.11 -6.62 21.98
C SER A 49 -0.62 -7.78 21.13
N ALA A 50 -1.26 -8.78 21.74
CA ALA A 50 -1.84 -9.91 21.05
C ALA A 50 -3.02 -9.53 20.12
N VAL A 51 -3.93 -8.64 20.55
CA VAL A 51 -5.06 -8.14 19.72
C VAL A 51 -4.55 -7.50 18.44
N PHE A 52 -3.59 -6.58 18.56
CA PHE A 52 -3.12 -5.82 17.40
C PHE A 52 -2.51 -6.73 16.35
N LEU A 53 -1.82 -7.80 16.75
CA LEU A 53 -1.24 -8.76 15.81
C LEU A 53 -2.30 -9.57 15.08
N GLN A 54 -3.40 -9.90 15.74
CA GLN A 54 -4.47 -10.71 15.16
C GLN A 54 -5.35 -9.96 14.15
N ILE A 55 -5.27 -8.63 14.07
CA ILE A 55 -6.04 -7.83 13.07
C ILE A 55 -5.92 -8.40 11.64
N ARG A 56 -4.83 -9.09 11.30
CA ARG A 56 -4.73 -9.88 10.07
C ARG A 56 -4.67 -11.37 10.38
N PRO A 57 -5.55 -12.23 9.80
CA PRO A 57 -5.66 -13.65 10.15
C PRO A 57 -4.46 -14.52 9.72
N GLN A 58 -3.59 -13.99 8.86
CA GLN A 58 -2.63 -14.76 8.08
C GLN A 58 -1.29 -14.92 8.82
N SER A 59 -0.88 -16.17 9.04
CA SER A 59 0.24 -16.53 9.93
C SER A 59 1.56 -15.86 9.54
N GLY A 60 1.94 -15.86 8.25
CA GLY A 60 3.15 -15.18 7.77
C GLY A 60 3.13 -13.66 8.00
N LEU A 61 1.97 -13.01 7.86
CA LEU A 61 1.83 -11.57 8.10
C LEU A 61 1.88 -11.25 9.59
N VAL A 62 1.34 -12.13 10.44
CA VAL A 62 1.44 -12.01 11.90
C VAL A 62 2.89 -12.09 12.36
N ILE A 63 3.71 -12.98 11.77
CA ILE A 63 5.15 -13.09 12.08
C ILE A 63 5.90 -11.82 11.71
N GLU A 64 5.77 -11.35 10.48
CA GLU A 64 6.44 -10.12 10.04
C GLU A 64 6.04 -8.94 10.93
N LYS A 65 4.74 -8.82 11.25
CA LYS A 65 4.22 -7.77 12.13
C LYS A 65 4.71 -7.91 13.58
N GLY A 66 4.80 -9.12 14.11
CA GLY A 66 5.32 -9.44 15.44
C GLY A 66 6.79 -9.05 15.57
N LEU A 67 7.61 -9.38 14.58
CA LEU A 67 9.02 -8.96 14.52
C LEU A 67 9.16 -7.44 14.46
N CYS A 68 8.34 -6.76 13.64
CA CYS A 68 8.33 -5.29 13.56
C CYS A 68 7.91 -4.65 14.89
N GLN A 69 6.96 -5.25 15.61
CA GLN A 69 6.50 -4.79 16.90
C GLN A 69 7.56 -4.94 17.99
N ILE A 70 8.20 -6.12 18.06
CA ILE A 70 9.28 -6.38 19.02
C ILE A 70 10.44 -5.40 18.76
N GLY A 71 10.87 -5.27 17.51
CA GLY A 71 11.94 -4.33 17.14
C GLY A 71 11.58 -2.88 17.46
N GLY A 72 10.36 -2.45 17.14
CA GLY A 72 9.88 -1.10 17.46
C GLY A 72 9.85 -0.83 18.96
N THR A 73 9.37 -1.79 19.75
CA THR A 73 9.29 -1.69 21.21
C THR A 73 10.67 -1.62 21.85
N LEU A 74 11.62 -2.44 21.41
CA LEU A 74 12.99 -2.41 21.90
C LEU A 74 13.63 -1.04 21.64
N ILE A 75 13.53 -0.52 20.42
CA ILE A 75 14.06 0.81 20.07
C ILE A 75 13.35 1.91 20.88
N GLY A 76 12.01 1.85 20.98
CA GLY A 76 11.23 2.82 21.76
C GLY A 76 11.56 2.82 23.24
N GLY A 77 11.75 1.65 23.83
CA GLY A 77 12.20 1.48 25.22
C GLY A 77 13.61 2.04 25.43
N SER A 78 14.57 1.69 24.57
CA SER A 78 15.94 2.22 24.66
C SER A 78 15.99 3.74 24.50
N VAL A 79 15.24 4.32 23.57
CA VAL A 79 15.15 5.78 23.41
C VAL A 79 14.45 6.43 24.61
N GLY A 80 13.41 5.80 25.16
CA GLY A 80 12.75 6.28 26.38
C GLY A 80 13.71 6.36 27.57
N VAL A 81 14.50 5.29 27.79
CA VAL A 81 15.56 5.28 28.81
C VAL A 81 16.61 6.35 28.54
N LEU A 82 17.04 6.53 27.30
CA LEU A 82 18.01 7.58 26.92
C LEU A 82 17.46 8.99 27.20
N ILE A 83 16.19 9.26 26.85
CA ILE A 83 15.54 10.54 27.13
C ILE A 83 15.50 10.81 28.63
N MET A 84 15.12 9.81 29.43
CA MET A 84 15.13 9.94 30.89
C MET A 84 16.54 10.13 31.43
N ALA A 85 17.54 9.39 30.95
CA ALA A 85 18.93 9.55 31.37
C ALA A 85 19.46 10.98 31.12
N LEU A 86 19.05 11.62 30.02
CA LEU A 86 19.46 12.99 29.69
C LEU A 86 18.62 14.06 30.41
N SER A 87 17.36 13.78 30.75
CA SER A 87 16.38 14.79 31.15
C SER A 87 15.64 14.51 32.46
N MET A 88 16.12 13.56 33.29
CA MET A 88 15.46 13.16 34.55
C MET A 88 15.20 14.35 35.49
N GLN A 89 16.11 15.32 35.50
CA GLN A 89 16.02 16.51 36.36
C GLN A 89 15.05 17.58 35.81
N THR A 90 14.70 17.53 34.52
CA THR A 90 13.89 18.55 33.85
C THR A 90 12.76 17.89 33.03
N PRO A 91 11.58 17.62 33.64
CA PRO A 91 10.47 16.94 32.98
C PRO A 91 10.00 17.63 31.68
N ALA A 92 10.09 18.96 31.62
CA ALA A 92 9.77 19.72 30.41
C ALA A 92 10.70 19.36 29.23
N MET A 93 11.99 19.16 29.49
CA MET A 93 12.96 18.75 28.47
C MET A 93 12.69 17.31 28.02
N ALA A 94 12.35 16.41 28.95
CA ALA A 94 11.97 15.03 28.63
C ALA A 94 10.75 14.98 27.68
N LEU A 95 9.72 15.79 27.94
CA LEU A 95 8.53 15.88 27.09
C LEU A 95 8.85 16.48 25.71
N MET A 96 9.75 17.47 25.62
CA MET A 96 10.19 18.03 24.33
C MET A 96 10.97 17.01 23.49
N LEU A 97 11.90 16.27 24.10
CA LEU A 97 12.64 15.20 23.41
C LEU A 97 11.71 14.08 22.97
N LEU A 98 10.72 13.73 23.80
CA LEU A 98 9.71 12.75 23.46
C LEU A 98 8.81 13.22 22.30
N MET A 99 8.46 14.51 22.25
CA MET A 99 7.74 15.10 21.10
C MET A 99 8.54 14.96 19.79
N ALA A 100 9.87 15.17 19.85
CA ALA A 100 10.76 14.98 18.72
C ALA A 100 10.88 13.49 18.33
N TRP A 101 10.90 12.57 19.30
CA TRP A 101 10.84 11.13 19.03
C TRP A 101 9.55 10.74 18.32
N VAL A 102 8.39 11.20 18.80
CA VAL A 102 7.09 10.98 18.16
C VAL A 102 7.08 11.53 16.74
N PHE A 103 7.67 12.71 16.50
CA PHE A 103 7.83 13.29 15.16
C PHE A 103 8.58 12.35 14.21
N ILE A 104 9.74 11.86 14.66
CA ILE A 104 10.63 10.99 13.88
C ILE A 104 9.94 9.66 13.59
N CYS A 105 9.30 9.03 14.58
CA CYS A 105 8.56 7.79 14.40
C CYS A 105 7.39 7.95 13.44
N ALA A 106 6.58 8.99 13.59
CA ALA A 106 5.41 9.23 12.74
C ALA A 106 5.82 9.56 11.29
N THR A 107 6.88 10.35 11.10
CA THR A 107 7.42 10.65 9.76
C THR A 107 8.01 9.39 9.12
N SER A 108 8.79 8.61 9.87
CA SER A 108 9.38 7.36 9.40
C SER A 108 8.33 6.31 9.07
N SER A 109 7.25 6.24 9.86
CA SER A 109 6.09 5.39 9.62
C SER A 109 5.42 5.69 8.28
N ALA A 110 5.27 6.97 7.95
CA ALA A 110 4.71 7.40 6.66
C ALA A 110 5.67 7.16 5.47
N LEU A 111 6.98 7.25 5.68
CA LEU A 111 7.99 6.94 4.65
C LEU A 111 8.11 5.42 4.39
N THR A 112 7.87 4.61 5.42
CA THR A 112 7.94 3.15 5.35
C THR A 112 6.57 2.58 5.03
N ARG A 113 6.24 2.58 3.73
CA ARG A 113 4.94 2.14 3.21
C ARG A 113 4.63 0.63 3.34
N ASN A 114 5.34 -0.09 4.21
CA ASN A 114 5.00 -1.44 4.64
C ASN A 114 4.09 -1.32 5.86
N PHE A 115 2.84 -1.78 5.77
CA PHE A 115 1.87 -1.73 6.87
C PHE A 115 2.42 -2.29 8.18
N ASN A 116 3.23 -3.35 8.10
CA ASN A 116 3.86 -3.98 9.26
C ASN A 116 4.97 -3.10 9.90
N LEU A 117 5.75 -2.37 9.10
CA LEU A 117 6.77 -1.44 9.61
C LEU A 117 6.15 -0.15 10.15
N THR A 118 5.13 0.40 9.47
CA THR A 118 4.31 1.53 9.96
C THR A 118 3.83 1.26 11.39
N TYR A 119 3.35 0.04 11.63
CA TYR A 119 2.96 -0.43 12.95
C TYR A 119 4.14 -0.54 13.93
N GLY A 120 5.30 -1.04 13.50
CA GLY A 120 6.52 -1.06 14.33
C GLY A 120 6.94 0.33 14.82
N PHE A 121 6.89 1.35 13.95
CA PHE A 121 7.15 2.74 14.35
C PHE A 121 6.09 3.30 15.31
N ALA A 122 4.81 2.94 15.12
CA ALA A 122 3.74 3.32 16.04
C ALA A 122 3.99 2.74 17.44
N MET A 123 4.40 1.47 17.52
CA MET A 123 4.73 0.81 18.79
C MET A 123 6.00 1.37 19.44
N GLY A 124 7.00 1.77 18.64
CA GLY A 124 8.18 2.46 19.15
C GLY A 124 7.87 3.85 19.75
N ALA A 125 6.96 4.60 19.12
CA ALA A 125 6.46 5.86 19.69
C ALA A 125 5.68 5.60 20.99
N ALA A 126 4.74 4.66 20.98
CA ALA A 126 3.91 4.34 22.14
C ALA A 126 4.73 3.86 23.34
N THR A 127 5.71 2.97 23.10
CA THR A 127 6.59 2.45 24.16
C THR A 127 7.45 3.57 24.74
N GLY A 128 8.04 4.42 23.89
CA GLY A 128 8.80 5.58 24.35
C GLY A 128 7.97 6.54 25.21
N ILE A 129 6.71 6.81 24.81
CA ILE A 129 5.77 7.61 25.59
C ILE A 129 5.50 6.95 26.94
N LEU A 130 5.18 5.66 26.95
CA LEU A 130 4.88 4.93 28.18
C LEU A 130 6.07 4.94 29.15
N VAL A 131 7.29 4.66 28.67
CA VAL A 131 8.48 4.64 29.53
C VAL A 131 8.73 6.01 30.16
N VAL A 132 8.77 7.08 29.35
CA VAL A 132 9.06 8.43 29.86
C VAL A 132 7.95 8.93 30.78
N VAL A 133 6.69 8.86 30.34
CA VAL A 133 5.57 9.47 31.08
C VAL A 133 5.25 8.67 32.35
N LEU A 134 5.28 7.32 32.31
CA LEU A 134 5.06 6.53 33.53
C LEU A 134 6.17 6.72 34.56
N THR A 135 7.41 6.93 34.12
CA THR A 135 8.52 7.25 35.02
C THR A 135 8.29 8.60 35.69
N ILE A 136 7.86 9.61 34.94
CA ILE A 136 7.54 10.95 35.50
C ILE A 136 6.39 10.86 36.53
N VAL A 137 5.38 10.02 36.29
CA VAL A 137 4.19 9.90 37.15
C VAL A 137 4.45 9.06 38.41
N ASN A 138 5.10 7.89 38.27
CA ASN A 138 5.09 6.87 39.32
C ASN A 138 6.39 6.83 40.14
N ASP A 139 7.54 6.90 39.48
CA ASP A 139 8.84 6.71 40.14
C ASP A 139 9.96 7.40 39.35
N ASN A 140 10.26 8.65 39.74
CA ASN A 140 11.33 9.44 39.12
C ASN A 140 12.72 9.09 39.67
N SER A 141 13.02 7.79 39.77
CA SER A 141 14.33 7.27 40.16
C SER A 141 15.01 6.56 38.98
N SER A 142 16.34 6.49 38.99
CA SER A 142 17.10 5.80 37.92
C SER A 142 16.77 4.31 37.83
N GLN A 143 16.42 3.68 38.95
CA GLN A 143 15.96 2.30 38.99
C GLN A 143 14.54 2.17 38.43
N GLY A 144 13.62 3.07 38.81
CA GLY A 144 12.27 3.13 38.27
C GLY A 144 12.21 3.25 36.74
N VAL A 145 13.11 4.06 36.14
CA VAL A 145 13.24 4.17 34.68
C VAL A 145 13.50 2.79 34.04
N PHE A 146 14.45 2.03 34.60
CA PHE A 146 14.83 0.73 34.07
C PHE A 146 13.75 -0.31 34.29
N ASP A 147 13.14 -0.34 35.48
CA ASP A 147 12.09 -1.30 35.84
C ASP A 147 10.85 -1.12 34.96
N ILE A 148 10.42 0.14 34.75
CA ILE A 148 9.30 0.45 33.84
C ILE A 148 9.65 0.04 32.40
N ALA A 149 10.86 0.36 31.93
CA ALA A 149 11.28 0.01 30.57
C ALA A 149 11.30 -1.51 30.34
N VAL A 150 11.93 -2.26 31.26
CA VAL A 150 11.98 -3.73 31.19
C VAL A 150 10.57 -4.31 31.24
N ALA A 151 9.70 -3.82 32.13
CA ALA A 151 8.32 -4.27 32.20
C ALA A 151 7.55 -4.03 30.90
N ARG A 152 7.66 -2.84 30.28
CA ARG A 152 6.99 -2.54 29.00
C ARG A 152 7.49 -3.45 27.88
N VAL A 153 8.81 -3.64 27.79
CA VAL A 153 9.41 -4.49 26.75
C VAL A 153 9.00 -5.94 26.94
N SER A 154 9.08 -6.49 28.16
CA SER A 154 8.76 -7.89 28.44
C SER A 154 7.29 -8.20 28.16
N GLU A 155 6.36 -7.34 28.57
CA GLU A 155 4.92 -7.51 28.33
C GLU A 155 4.59 -7.52 26.83
N ILE A 156 5.14 -6.56 26.07
CA ILE A 156 4.85 -6.47 24.64
C ILE A 156 5.48 -7.63 23.87
N VAL A 157 6.73 -8.02 24.21
CA VAL A 157 7.42 -9.17 23.61
C VAL A 157 6.70 -10.47 23.92
N LEU A 158 6.25 -10.67 25.16
CA LEU A 158 5.48 -11.84 25.57
C LEU A 158 4.17 -11.94 24.78
N GLY A 159 3.41 -10.84 24.71
CA GLY A 159 2.17 -10.80 23.92
C GLY A 159 2.39 -11.07 22.43
N ALA A 160 3.47 -10.51 21.86
CA ALA A 160 3.81 -10.74 20.46
C ALA A 160 4.22 -12.20 20.19
N THR A 161 4.97 -12.79 21.11
CA THR A 161 5.41 -14.20 21.04
C THR A 161 4.22 -15.14 21.18
N CYS A 162 3.30 -14.90 22.11
CA CYS A 162 2.09 -15.70 22.27
C CYS A 162 1.18 -15.62 21.05
N ALA A 163 0.96 -14.42 20.51
CA ALA A 163 0.12 -14.22 19.32
C ALA A 163 0.71 -14.88 18.06
N THR A 164 2.03 -14.79 17.88
CA THR A 164 2.72 -15.46 16.77
C THR A 164 2.70 -16.98 16.93
N LEU A 165 2.99 -17.50 18.14
CA LEU A 165 2.94 -18.93 18.47
C LEU A 165 1.56 -19.53 18.18
N VAL A 166 0.51 -18.96 18.77
CA VAL A 166 -0.88 -19.41 18.52
C VAL A 166 -1.23 -19.27 17.05
N SER A 167 -0.70 -18.25 16.36
CA SER A 167 -0.92 -18.10 14.93
C SER A 167 -0.33 -19.20 14.08
N MET A 168 0.81 -19.76 14.51
CA MET A 168 1.47 -20.90 13.86
C MET A 168 0.82 -22.24 14.21
N LEU A 169 0.37 -22.44 15.45
CA LEU A 169 -0.16 -23.73 15.92
C LEU A 169 -1.66 -23.92 15.62
N LEU A 170 -2.49 -22.90 15.87
CA LEU A 170 -3.95 -23.02 15.71
C LEU A 170 -4.40 -22.60 14.31
N TRP A 171 -4.83 -23.59 13.53
CA TRP A 171 -5.32 -23.44 12.15
C TRP A 171 -4.47 -22.45 11.32
N PRO A 172 -3.21 -22.80 10.99
CA PRO A 172 -2.34 -21.93 10.23
C PRO A 172 -2.90 -21.75 8.80
N GLU A 173 -3.46 -20.58 8.51
CA GLU A 173 -3.67 -20.14 7.13
C GLU A 173 -2.31 -19.79 6.54
N ARG A 174 -1.79 -20.68 5.68
CA ARG A 174 -0.51 -20.49 4.99
C ARG A 174 -0.70 -19.46 3.88
N VAL A 175 0.11 -18.40 3.92
CA VAL A 175 0.15 -17.32 2.93
C VAL A 175 0.44 -17.88 1.52
N ARG A 176 1.06 -19.06 1.39
CA ARG A 176 1.16 -19.79 0.10
C ARG A 176 -0.17 -19.88 -0.67
N TYR A 177 -1.28 -20.24 -0.02
CA TYR A 177 -2.56 -20.41 -0.71
C TYR A 177 -3.17 -19.06 -1.13
N ILE A 178 -2.98 -18.05 -0.28
CA ILE A 178 -3.42 -16.68 -0.56
C ILE A 178 -2.63 -16.07 -1.72
N ILE A 179 -1.30 -16.22 -1.75
CA ILE A 179 -0.48 -15.78 -2.88
C ILE A 179 -0.83 -16.53 -4.14
N HIS A 180 -1.13 -17.83 -4.05
CA HIS A 180 -1.62 -18.57 -5.20
C HIS A 180 -2.92 -17.98 -5.75
N ASN A 181 -3.89 -17.71 -4.88
CA ASN A 181 -5.17 -17.10 -5.27
C ASN A 181 -5.02 -15.68 -5.81
N HIS A 182 -4.19 -14.85 -5.16
CA HIS A 182 -3.87 -13.52 -5.66
C HIS A 182 -3.15 -13.58 -7.00
N ALA A 183 -2.22 -14.53 -7.20
CA ALA A 183 -1.54 -14.72 -8.46
C ALA A 183 -2.49 -15.18 -9.59
N ASN A 184 -3.42 -16.09 -9.30
CA ASN A 184 -4.50 -16.46 -10.24
C ASN A 184 -5.32 -15.21 -10.61
N THR A 185 -5.78 -14.47 -9.61
CA THR A 185 -6.58 -13.26 -9.81
C THR A 185 -5.83 -12.21 -10.63
N VAL A 186 -4.54 -12.00 -10.37
CA VAL A 186 -3.72 -11.05 -11.14
C VAL A 186 -3.62 -11.47 -12.61
N ILE A 187 -3.36 -12.75 -12.90
CA ILE A 187 -3.35 -13.23 -14.28
C ILE A 187 -4.71 -13.05 -14.94
N ASP A 188 -5.76 -13.52 -14.29
CA ASP A 188 -7.10 -13.50 -14.86
C ASP A 188 -7.55 -12.07 -15.15
N GLN A 189 -7.37 -11.16 -14.20
CA GLN A 189 -7.75 -9.76 -14.36
C GLN A 189 -6.88 -9.03 -15.39
N THR A 190 -5.58 -9.33 -15.49
CA THR A 190 -4.69 -8.71 -16.48
C THR A 190 -4.99 -9.21 -17.89
N PHE A 191 -5.26 -10.50 -18.08
CA PHE A 191 -5.63 -11.06 -19.38
C PHE A 191 -7.04 -10.63 -19.78
N GLN A 192 -7.96 -10.51 -18.83
CA GLN A 192 -9.26 -9.91 -19.06
C GLN A 192 -9.15 -8.43 -19.46
N ALA A 193 -8.29 -7.65 -18.77
CA ALA A 193 -8.03 -6.26 -19.14
C ALA A 193 -7.47 -6.15 -20.57
N LEU A 194 -6.54 -7.04 -20.95
CA LEU A 194 -6.03 -7.11 -22.32
C LEU A 194 -7.18 -7.36 -23.32
N SER A 195 -8.01 -8.37 -23.06
CA SER A 195 -9.12 -8.71 -23.98
C SER A 195 -10.11 -7.55 -24.17
N MET A 196 -10.48 -6.86 -23.09
CA MET A 196 -11.38 -5.71 -23.13
C MET A 196 -10.77 -4.50 -23.83
N HIS A 197 -9.47 -4.25 -23.63
CA HIS A 197 -8.80 -3.13 -24.27
C HIS A 197 -8.62 -3.32 -25.77
N LEU A 198 -8.42 -4.56 -26.23
CA LEU A 198 -8.31 -4.87 -27.65
C LEU A 198 -9.68 -4.99 -28.34
N ASP A 199 -10.79 -4.92 -27.60
CA ASP A 199 -12.13 -4.90 -28.17
C ASP A 199 -12.63 -3.45 -28.32
N ALA A 200 -12.90 -3.05 -29.56
CA ALA A 200 -13.42 -1.73 -29.87
C ALA A 200 -14.87 -1.53 -29.37
N SER A 201 -15.63 -2.61 -29.17
CA SER A 201 -17.05 -2.56 -28.76
C SER A 201 -17.25 -2.27 -27.26
N VAL A 202 -16.26 -2.58 -26.42
CA VAL A 202 -16.33 -2.38 -24.97
C VAL A 202 -16.21 -0.89 -24.63
N SER A 203 -16.95 -0.36 -23.66
CA SER A 203 -16.78 1.05 -23.25
C SER A 203 -15.37 1.33 -22.72
N MET A 204 -14.85 2.54 -22.99
CA MET A 204 -13.56 2.98 -22.44
C MET A 204 -13.61 3.01 -20.90
N TYR A 205 -14.79 3.29 -20.34
CA TYR A 205 -15.02 3.29 -18.90
C TYR A 205 -14.80 1.89 -18.29
N ASP A 206 -15.41 0.86 -18.88
CA ASP A 206 -15.31 -0.52 -18.38
C ASP A 206 -13.88 -1.04 -18.49
N ALA A 207 -13.21 -0.75 -19.62
CA ALA A 207 -11.82 -1.13 -19.84
C ALA A 207 -10.89 -0.47 -18.79
N ARG A 208 -11.11 0.81 -18.47
CA ARG A 208 -10.39 1.53 -17.40
C ARG A 208 -10.64 0.93 -16.03
N ALA A 209 -11.90 0.63 -15.70
CA ALA A 209 -12.26 0.01 -14.42
C ALA A 209 -11.56 -1.35 -14.25
N GLN A 210 -11.49 -2.14 -15.33
CA GLN A 210 -10.80 -3.42 -15.33
C GLN A 210 -9.28 -3.29 -15.15
N ILE A 211 -8.62 -2.33 -15.81
CA ILE A 211 -7.19 -2.03 -15.57
C ILE A 211 -6.97 -1.67 -14.10
N MET A 212 -7.83 -0.81 -13.53
CA MET A 212 -7.69 -0.41 -12.12
C MET A 212 -7.86 -1.59 -11.17
N SER A 213 -8.80 -2.50 -11.45
CA SER A 213 -8.91 -3.75 -10.71
C SER A 213 -7.62 -4.57 -10.80
N ALA A 214 -7.10 -4.80 -12.01
CA ALA A 214 -5.89 -5.60 -12.23
C ALA A 214 -4.66 -4.97 -11.54
N LEU A 215 -4.52 -3.64 -11.61
CA LEU A 215 -3.46 -2.88 -10.95
C LEU A 215 -3.54 -3.02 -9.42
N ASN A 216 -4.74 -2.91 -8.84
CA ASN A 216 -4.95 -3.11 -7.41
C ASN A 216 -4.59 -4.54 -6.98
N GLN A 217 -4.93 -5.56 -7.76
CA GLN A 217 -4.55 -6.94 -7.42
C GLN A 217 -3.05 -7.19 -7.55
N ALA A 218 -2.39 -6.64 -8.57
CA ALA A 218 -0.95 -6.76 -8.74
C ALA A 218 -0.20 -6.14 -7.55
N LEU A 219 -0.73 -5.03 -7.02
CA LEU A 219 -0.21 -4.40 -5.81
C LEU A 219 -0.45 -5.19 -4.54
N THR A 220 -1.65 -5.74 -4.35
CA THR A 220 -1.96 -6.60 -3.21
C THR A 220 -1.00 -7.79 -3.19
N LEU A 221 -0.81 -8.45 -4.34
CA LEU A 221 0.16 -9.53 -4.50
C LEU A 221 1.59 -9.08 -4.16
N ASN A 222 2.05 -7.93 -4.68
CA ASN A 222 3.38 -7.41 -4.39
C ASN A 222 3.56 -7.08 -2.89
N ASN A 223 2.56 -6.47 -2.25
CA ASN A 223 2.66 -6.07 -0.85
C ASN A 223 2.62 -7.26 0.11
N ASP A 224 1.72 -8.23 -0.11
CA ASP A 224 1.58 -9.38 0.78
C ASP A 224 2.67 -10.44 0.55
N SER A 225 3.41 -10.37 -0.56
CA SER A 225 4.52 -11.29 -0.85
C SER A 225 5.76 -11.14 0.02
N SER A 226 5.91 -10.05 0.78
CA SER A 226 7.00 -9.95 1.77
C SER A 226 6.88 -11.00 2.85
N ALA A 227 5.65 -11.32 3.26
CA ALA A 227 5.38 -12.21 4.37
C ALA A 227 5.67 -13.69 4.05
N VAL A 228 5.62 -14.09 2.77
CA VAL A 228 5.90 -15.48 2.37
C VAL A 228 7.37 -15.87 2.58
N ILE A 229 8.27 -14.90 2.68
CA ILE A 229 9.68 -15.14 3.02
C ILE A 229 9.81 -15.89 4.36
N TYR A 230 8.86 -15.69 5.28
CA TYR A 230 8.88 -16.30 6.61
C TYR A 230 8.24 -17.69 6.67
N GLU A 231 7.66 -18.22 5.58
CA GLU A 231 6.94 -19.51 5.55
C GLU A 231 7.80 -20.72 5.09
N GLY A 232 9.11 -20.68 5.33
CA GLY A 232 10.04 -21.79 5.08
C GLY A 232 11.03 -21.55 3.93
N PRO A 233 11.84 -22.56 3.57
CA PRO A 233 13.01 -22.39 2.69
C PRO A 233 12.64 -21.94 1.26
N HIS A 234 11.46 -22.31 0.78
CA HIS A 234 10.95 -21.92 -0.55
C HIS A 234 10.24 -20.56 -0.57
N GLY A 235 10.05 -19.93 0.59
CA GLY A 235 9.38 -18.64 0.74
C GLY A 235 10.00 -17.51 -0.11
N PRO A 236 11.33 -17.29 -0.04
CA PRO A 236 12.00 -16.28 -0.85
C PRO A 236 11.81 -16.46 -2.37
N GLY A 237 11.80 -17.71 -2.85
CA GLY A 237 11.56 -18.02 -4.26
C GLY A 237 10.16 -17.61 -4.72
N ARG A 238 9.13 -17.96 -3.92
CA ARG A 238 7.74 -17.57 -4.16
C ARG A 238 7.55 -16.06 -4.15
N ALA A 239 8.19 -15.36 -3.21
CA ALA A 239 8.15 -13.90 -3.15
C ALA A 239 8.72 -13.27 -4.43
N ARG A 240 9.86 -13.77 -4.93
CA ARG A 240 10.45 -13.32 -6.20
C ARG A 240 9.55 -13.61 -7.41
N ALA A 241 8.91 -14.78 -7.44
CA ALA A 241 7.96 -15.13 -8.48
C ALA A 241 6.73 -14.19 -8.48
N ALA A 242 6.20 -13.86 -7.30
CA ALA A 242 5.13 -12.89 -7.13
C ALA A 242 5.55 -11.47 -7.56
N TYR A 243 6.77 -11.03 -7.22
CA TYR A 243 7.33 -9.75 -7.70
C TYR A 243 7.41 -9.72 -9.23
N LEU A 244 7.96 -10.77 -9.85
CA LEU A 244 8.04 -10.87 -11.30
C LEU A 244 6.65 -10.81 -11.95
N LEU A 245 5.70 -11.56 -11.43
CA LEU A 245 4.32 -11.57 -11.94
C LEU A 245 3.71 -10.17 -11.88
N SER A 246 3.84 -9.47 -10.74
CA SER A 246 3.33 -8.11 -10.59
C SER A 246 4.03 -7.13 -11.56
N GLN A 247 5.35 -7.20 -11.72
CA GLN A 247 6.12 -6.35 -12.64
C GLN A 247 5.72 -6.53 -14.10
N ARG A 248 5.52 -7.79 -14.53
CA ARG A 248 5.11 -8.09 -15.91
C ARG A 248 3.65 -7.72 -16.16
N ALA A 249 2.77 -7.94 -15.19
CA ALA A 249 1.38 -7.46 -15.27
C ALA A 249 1.34 -5.94 -15.48
N LEU A 250 2.11 -5.19 -14.69
CA LEU A 250 2.22 -3.73 -14.80
C LEU A 250 2.78 -3.26 -16.15
N SER A 251 3.86 -3.89 -16.62
CA SER A 251 4.44 -3.58 -17.94
C SER A 251 3.46 -3.86 -19.07
N MET A 252 2.71 -4.97 -18.96
CA MET A 252 1.67 -5.33 -19.91
C MET A 252 0.56 -4.27 -19.91
N MET A 253 0.04 -3.87 -18.74
CA MET A 253 -0.99 -2.83 -18.61
C MET A 253 -0.57 -1.49 -19.23
N ALA A 254 0.68 -1.07 -19.04
CA ALA A 254 1.19 0.17 -19.63
C ALA A 254 1.18 0.13 -21.17
N GLU A 255 1.60 -1.00 -21.75
CA GLU A 255 1.64 -1.17 -23.20
C GLU A 255 0.23 -1.31 -23.79
N MET A 256 -0.67 -2.08 -23.14
CA MET A 256 -2.05 -2.33 -23.56
C MET A 256 -2.83 -1.06 -23.93
N GLN A 257 -2.64 0.02 -23.15
CA GLN A 257 -3.43 1.24 -23.31
C GLN A 257 -3.19 1.96 -24.63
N THR A 258 -1.97 1.89 -25.13
CA THR A 258 -1.63 2.45 -26.44
C THR A 258 -2.45 1.77 -27.52
N TYR A 259 -2.55 0.44 -27.45
CA TYR A 259 -3.23 -0.36 -28.47
C TYR A 259 -4.74 -0.20 -28.36
N GLY A 260 -5.29 -0.26 -27.15
CA GLY A 260 -6.74 -0.16 -26.99
C GLY A 260 -7.32 1.18 -27.45
N ARG A 261 -6.59 2.29 -27.29
CA ARG A 261 -7.01 3.59 -27.85
C ARG A 261 -6.88 3.62 -29.36
N LEU A 262 -5.77 3.13 -29.90
CA LEU A 262 -5.52 3.20 -31.35
C LEU A 262 -6.52 2.35 -32.14
N VAL A 263 -6.88 1.17 -31.63
CA VAL A 263 -7.88 0.28 -32.23
C VAL A 263 -9.26 0.93 -32.30
N ARG A 264 -9.58 1.86 -31.40
CA ARG A 264 -10.89 2.54 -31.33
C ARG A 264 -10.94 3.81 -32.16
N GLU A 265 -9.87 4.61 -32.09
CA GLU A 265 -9.86 5.96 -32.67
C GLU A 265 -9.44 5.98 -34.13
N HIS A 266 -8.74 4.93 -34.59
CA HIS A 266 -8.29 4.81 -35.97
C HIS A 266 -8.56 3.41 -36.53
N PRO A 267 -9.85 3.00 -36.64
CA PRO A 267 -10.20 1.70 -37.22
C PRO A 267 -9.77 1.59 -38.69
N GLU A 268 -9.67 2.73 -39.38
CA GLU A 268 -9.15 2.85 -40.75
C GLU A 268 -7.65 2.51 -40.90
N LEU A 269 -6.88 2.50 -39.81
CA LEU A 269 -5.47 2.09 -39.79
C LEU A 269 -5.29 0.59 -39.52
N THR A 270 -6.36 -0.13 -39.17
CA THR A 270 -6.35 -1.57 -38.90
C THR A 270 -6.96 -2.33 -40.07
N GLY A 271 -6.12 -2.87 -40.96
CA GLY A 271 -6.58 -3.77 -42.03
C GLY A 271 -7.10 -5.11 -41.49
N GLU A 272 -7.80 -5.88 -42.34
CA GLU A 272 -8.46 -7.15 -41.98
C GLU A 272 -7.49 -8.16 -41.31
N ALA A 273 -6.24 -8.23 -41.76
CA ALA A 273 -5.23 -9.10 -41.15
C ALA A 273 -4.90 -8.71 -39.70
N PHE A 274 -4.95 -7.42 -39.37
CA PHE A 274 -4.69 -6.93 -38.02
C PHE A 274 -5.89 -7.18 -37.11
N GLU A 275 -7.11 -6.94 -37.58
CA GLU A 275 -8.34 -7.25 -36.85
C GLU A 275 -8.45 -8.74 -36.52
N ASN A 276 -8.12 -9.61 -37.48
CA ASN A 276 -8.06 -11.05 -37.25
C ASN A 276 -7.02 -11.42 -36.18
N ALA A 277 -5.86 -10.76 -36.17
CA ALA A 277 -4.86 -10.98 -35.12
C ALA A 277 -5.32 -10.51 -33.74
N LEU A 278 -6.02 -9.38 -33.65
CA LEU A 278 -6.60 -8.90 -32.40
C LEU A 278 -7.65 -9.87 -31.84
N LYS A 279 -8.51 -10.39 -32.73
CA LYS A 279 -9.51 -11.41 -32.38
C LYS A 279 -8.84 -12.70 -31.91
N ASP A 280 -7.83 -13.18 -32.62
CA ASP A 280 -7.04 -14.36 -32.24
C ASP A 280 -6.39 -14.21 -30.85
N ILE A 281 -5.88 -13.02 -30.53
CA ILE A 281 -5.31 -12.71 -29.20
C ILE A 281 -6.40 -12.81 -28.14
N ARG A 282 -7.55 -12.15 -28.34
CA ARG A 282 -8.67 -12.16 -27.40
C ARG A 282 -9.16 -13.58 -27.11
N ASP A 283 -9.47 -14.34 -28.15
CA ASP A 283 -9.96 -15.72 -28.05
C ASP A 283 -8.94 -16.61 -27.32
N THR A 284 -7.65 -16.40 -27.59
CA THR A 284 -6.59 -17.14 -26.90
C THR A 284 -6.46 -16.74 -25.43
N MET A 285 -6.59 -15.45 -25.08
CA MET A 285 -6.57 -15.02 -23.68
C MET A 285 -7.73 -15.63 -22.89
N GLU A 286 -8.92 -15.73 -23.48
CA GLU A 286 -10.06 -16.42 -22.88
C GLU A 286 -9.79 -17.93 -22.71
N ARG A 287 -9.25 -18.59 -23.75
CA ARG A 287 -8.82 -20.00 -23.63
C ARG A 287 -7.81 -20.18 -22.51
N VAL A 288 -6.77 -19.35 -22.45
CA VAL A 288 -5.73 -19.43 -21.41
C VAL A 288 -6.30 -19.27 -20.00
N ARG A 289 -7.30 -18.39 -19.80
CA ARG A 289 -8.01 -18.23 -18.54
C ARG A 289 -8.83 -19.48 -18.15
N SER A 290 -9.37 -20.20 -19.13
CA SER A 290 -10.13 -21.44 -18.88
C SER A 290 -9.25 -22.66 -18.56
N ARG A 291 -7.97 -22.65 -18.96
CA ARG A 291 -7.04 -23.77 -18.75
C ARG A 291 -6.44 -23.75 -17.34
N GLN A 292 -6.40 -24.91 -16.69
CA GLN A 292 -5.83 -25.06 -15.35
C GLN A 292 -4.31 -25.32 -15.40
N THR A 293 -3.86 -26.13 -16.37
CA THR A 293 -2.48 -26.62 -16.43
C THR A 293 -1.50 -25.59 -17.02
N TYR A 294 -0.30 -25.48 -16.44
CA TYR A 294 0.78 -24.63 -16.96
C TYR A 294 1.18 -24.99 -18.40
N SER A 295 1.32 -26.28 -18.70
CA SER A 295 1.72 -26.77 -20.03
C SER A 295 0.71 -26.38 -21.12
N GLU A 296 -0.59 -26.46 -20.82
CA GLU A 296 -1.66 -26.03 -21.73
C GLU A 296 -1.62 -24.51 -21.95
N ARG A 297 -1.58 -23.72 -20.87
CA ARG A 297 -1.48 -22.25 -20.95
C ARG A 297 -0.27 -21.80 -21.78
N LYS A 298 0.89 -22.42 -21.57
CA LYS A 298 2.12 -22.13 -22.33
C LYS A 298 2.01 -22.53 -23.80
N ARG A 299 1.38 -23.67 -24.11
CA ARG A 299 1.15 -24.11 -25.50
C ARG A 299 0.24 -23.13 -26.26
N GLU A 300 -0.85 -22.69 -25.65
CA GLU A 300 -1.77 -21.71 -26.26
C GLU A 300 -1.03 -20.40 -26.63
N ILE A 301 -0.27 -19.82 -25.69
CA ILE A 301 0.50 -18.59 -25.96
C ILE A 301 1.57 -18.80 -27.04
N ASN A 302 2.31 -19.91 -26.99
CA ASN A 302 3.33 -20.21 -27.99
C ASN A 302 2.73 -20.41 -29.39
N SER A 303 1.58 -21.09 -29.48
CA SER A 303 0.86 -21.28 -30.74
C SER A 303 0.39 -19.96 -31.33
N LEU A 304 -0.15 -19.06 -30.51
CA LEU A 304 -0.57 -17.73 -30.92
C LEU A 304 0.62 -16.90 -31.41
N ARG A 305 1.75 -16.93 -30.68
CA ARG A 305 2.97 -16.23 -31.09
C ARG A 305 3.45 -16.69 -32.48
N GLN A 306 3.39 -17.98 -32.76
CA GLN A 306 3.72 -18.52 -34.08
C GLN A 306 2.72 -18.09 -35.16
N ARG A 307 1.40 -18.08 -34.87
CA ARG A 307 0.38 -17.58 -35.82
C ARG A 307 0.60 -16.11 -36.18
N ILE A 308 0.84 -15.25 -35.19
CA ILE A 308 1.08 -13.82 -35.42
C ILE A 308 2.38 -13.59 -36.19
N GLN A 309 3.44 -14.35 -35.91
CA GLN A 309 4.69 -14.28 -36.70
C GLN A 309 4.46 -14.69 -38.16
N LYS A 310 3.68 -15.75 -38.41
CA LYS A 310 3.35 -16.22 -39.77
C LYS A 310 2.47 -15.24 -40.56
N ALA A 311 1.62 -14.48 -39.87
CA ALA A 311 0.77 -13.47 -40.50
C ALA A 311 1.56 -12.29 -41.12
N ASP A 312 2.87 -12.19 -40.84
CA ASP A 312 3.81 -11.21 -41.40
C ASP A 312 3.31 -9.75 -41.39
N LEU A 313 2.58 -9.41 -40.33
CA LEU A 313 2.07 -8.06 -40.07
C LEU A 313 3.20 -7.02 -39.96
N GLN A 314 4.45 -7.47 -39.79
CA GLN A 314 5.63 -6.63 -39.67
C GLN A 314 6.18 -6.16 -41.01
N ARG A 315 5.88 -6.81 -42.14
CA ARG A 315 6.40 -6.42 -43.46
C ARG A 315 5.37 -5.73 -44.34
N ARG A 316 4.11 -6.17 -44.29
CA ARG A 316 3.05 -5.78 -45.25
C ARG A 316 2.23 -4.53 -44.87
N GLY A 317 2.47 -3.93 -43.71
CA GLY A 317 1.69 -2.78 -43.20
C GLY A 317 2.39 -1.43 -43.31
N THR A 318 1.63 -0.35 -43.08
CA THR A 318 2.14 1.02 -42.86
C THR A 318 3.12 1.04 -41.68
N PRO A 319 4.02 2.05 -41.56
CA PRO A 319 4.98 2.14 -40.46
C PRO A 319 4.33 2.03 -39.07
N LEU A 320 3.13 2.59 -38.92
CA LEU A 320 2.32 2.48 -37.70
C LEU A 320 1.85 1.03 -37.44
N ALA A 321 1.34 0.34 -38.46
CA ALA A 321 0.89 -1.06 -38.35
C ALA A 321 2.06 -2.01 -37.99
N ARG A 322 3.25 -1.80 -38.56
CA ARG A 322 4.47 -2.55 -38.20
C ARG A 322 4.82 -2.37 -36.72
N ARG A 323 4.75 -1.12 -36.23
CA ARG A 323 4.97 -0.81 -34.81
C ARG A 323 3.92 -1.47 -33.91
N MET A 324 2.66 -1.53 -34.35
CA MET A 324 1.61 -2.22 -33.61
C MET A 324 1.86 -3.72 -33.51
N ALA A 325 2.24 -4.37 -34.61
CA ALA A 325 2.57 -5.79 -34.61
C ALA A 325 3.73 -6.14 -33.66
N GLN A 326 4.78 -5.31 -33.61
CA GLN A 326 5.87 -5.44 -32.63
C GLN A 326 5.35 -5.30 -31.18
N GLY A 327 4.40 -4.41 -30.97
CA GLY A 327 3.69 -4.21 -29.71
C GLY A 327 2.92 -5.42 -29.21
N LEU A 328 2.07 -5.99 -30.08
CA LEU A 328 1.32 -7.21 -29.78
C LEU A 328 2.26 -8.36 -29.41
N MET A 329 3.38 -8.50 -30.12
CA MET A 329 4.41 -9.50 -29.79
C MET A 329 5.06 -9.26 -28.42
N LEU A 330 5.26 -7.99 -28.02
CA LEU A 330 5.76 -7.64 -26.69
C LEU A 330 4.74 -8.03 -25.60
N LEU A 331 3.45 -7.76 -25.81
CA LEU A 331 2.37 -8.16 -24.91
C LEU A 331 2.31 -9.68 -24.71
N LEU A 332 2.47 -10.46 -25.79
CA LEU A 332 2.57 -11.92 -25.71
C LEU A 332 3.83 -12.38 -24.97
N GLY A 333 4.94 -11.66 -25.12
CA GLY A 333 6.15 -11.88 -24.33
C GLY A 333 5.89 -11.72 -22.84
N TYR A 334 5.20 -10.65 -22.42
CA TYR A 334 4.82 -10.47 -21.02
C TYR A 334 3.88 -11.57 -20.54
N ALA A 335 2.86 -11.93 -21.33
CA ALA A 335 1.92 -12.99 -20.97
C ALA A 335 2.63 -14.34 -20.75
N SER A 336 3.63 -14.68 -21.58
CA SER A 336 4.46 -15.88 -21.40
C SER A 336 5.22 -15.85 -20.07
N VAL A 337 5.90 -14.74 -19.75
CA VAL A 337 6.66 -14.61 -18.49
C VAL A 337 5.72 -14.61 -17.28
N MET A 338 4.52 -14.04 -17.40
CA MET A 338 3.51 -14.08 -16.33
C MET A 338 3.07 -15.52 -16.02
N ILE A 339 2.82 -16.35 -17.05
CA ILE A 339 2.47 -17.76 -16.86
C ILE A 339 3.63 -18.53 -16.20
N GLU A 340 4.88 -18.26 -16.59
CA GLU A 340 6.08 -18.86 -15.98
C GLU A 340 6.25 -18.43 -14.51
N ALA A 341 6.10 -17.14 -14.22
CA ALA A 341 6.16 -16.60 -12.85
C ALA A 341 5.07 -17.21 -11.97
N HIS A 342 3.85 -17.36 -12.50
CA HIS A 342 2.76 -17.99 -11.79
C HIS A 342 2.99 -19.48 -11.51
N HIS A 343 3.57 -20.20 -12.46
CA HIS A 343 3.99 -21.58 -12.23
C HIS A 343 5.07 -21.68 -11.15
N ALA A 344 6.05 -20.78 -11.16
CA ALA A 344 7.13 -20.72 -10.17
C ALA A 344 6.65 -20.40 -8.74
N ILE A 345 5.46 -19.79 -8.56
CA ILE A 345 4.83 -19.63 -7.24
C ILE A 345 4.43 -21.01 -6.67
N ASN A 346 3.99 -21.92 -7.53
CA ASN A 346 3.56 -23.27 -7.14
C ASN A 346 4.75 -24.21 -6.98
N ASP A 347 5.69 -24.16 -7.93
CA ASP A 347 6.90 -25.00 -8.01
C ASP A 347 8.19 -24.17 -7.83
N ALA A 348 8.33 -23.60 -6.63
CA ALA A 348 9.45 -22.73 -6.29
C ALA A 348 10.78 -23.47 -6.12
N GLU A 349 10.77 -24.81 -6.03
CA GLU A 349 11.96 -25.66 -5.86
C GLU A 349 12.88 -25.58 -7.09
N ASN A 350 12.29 -25.49 -8.27
CA ASN A 350 13.02 -25.62 -9.54
C ASN A 350 13.37 -24.30 -10.22
N THR A 351 12.90 -23.16 -9.71
CA THR A 351 12.98 -21.89 -10.45
C THR A 351 13.80 -20.82 -9.70
N ARG A 352 15.04 -20.58 -10.15
CA ARG A 352 15.89 -19.50 -9.63
C ARG A 352 15.58 -18.16 -10.32
N LEU A 353 14.58 -17.45 -9.82
CA LEU A 353 14.24 -16.11 -10.30
C LEU A 353 15.04 -15.01 -9.58
N LYS A 354 15.43 -13.97 -10.33
CA LYS A 354 16.06 -12.74 -9.83
C LYS A 354 15.17 -11.54 -10.11
N ALA A 355 14.02 -11.45 -9.43
CA ALA A 355 13.13 -10.29 -9.51
C ALA A 355 13.23 -9.48 -8.20
N PRO A 356 13.63 -8.19 -8.27
CA PRO A 356 13.64 -7.31 -7.10
C PRO A 356 12.23 -6.88 -6.71
N ARG A 357 12.05 -6.37 -5.49
CA ARG A 357 10.80 -5.69 -5.07
C ARG A 357 10.56 -4.45 -5.93
N LEU A 358 9.29 -4.11 -6.17
CA LEU A 358 8.92 -2.84 -6.81
C LEU A 358 9.55 -1.65 -6.08
N SER A 359 10.22 -0.76 -6.83
CA SER A 359 10.80 0.45 -6.25
C SER A 359 9.70 1.38 -5.74
N ARG A 360 9.98 2.14 -4.67
CA ARG A 360 9.00 3.02 -4.05
C ARG A 360 9.41 4.49 -4.19
N HIS A 361 8.43 5.35 -4.38
CA HIS A 361 8.64 6.79 -4.30
C HIS A 361 8.42 7.23 -2.86
N ARG A 362 9.42 7.87 -2.25
CA ARG A 362 9.31 8.42 -0.90
C ARG A 362 8.85 9.86 -1.03
N ASP A 363 7.59 10.09 -0.72
CA ASP A 363 7.03 11.44 -0.67
C ASP A 363 7.18 12.01 0.75
N TYR A 364 8.11 12.95 0.91
CA TYR A 364 8.44 13.51 2.22
C TYR A 364 7.36 14.46 2.76
N MET A 365 6.60 15.14 1.90
CA MET A 365 5.62 16.14 2.38
C MET A 365 4.48 15.50 3.18
N PRO A 366 3.75 14.48 2.66
CA PRO A 366 2.71 13.81 3.45
C PRO A 366 3.30 13.16 4.71
N ALA A 367 4.54 12.68 4.64
CA ALA A 367 5.22 12.11 5.80
C ALA A 367 5.49 13.15 6.89
N LEU A 368 5.98 14.34 6.52
CA LEU A 368 6.19 15.45 7.45
C LEU A 368 4.86 15.94 8.03
N THR A 369 3.79 16.02 7.24
CA THR A 369 2.45 16.38 7.75
C THR A 369 1.98 15.39 8.82
N ILE A 370 2.19 14.09 8.62
CA ILE A 370 1.86 13.05 9.62
C ILE A 370 2.74 13.19 10.87
N GLY A 371 4.02 13.51 10.69
CA GLY A 371 4.96 13.85 11.75
C GLY A 371 4.49 15.02 12.62
N ILE A 372 4.29 16.18 11.99
CA ILE A 372 3.81 17.41 12.64
C ILE A 372 2.51 17.15 13.39
N ARG A 373 1.56 16.45 12.76
CA ARG A 373 0.27 16.11 13.36
C ARG A 373 0.43 15.26 14.63
N SER A 374 1.27 14.23 14.58
CA SER A 374 1.48 13.33 15.72
C SER A 374 2.21 14.02 16.88
N SER A 375 3.16 14.91 16.57
CA SER A 375 3.82 15.75 17.56
C SER A 375 2.88 16.78 18.17
N LEU A 376 2.00 17.40 17.38
CA LEU A 376 0.98 18.32 17.89
C LEU A 376 0.02 17.60 18.84
N LEU A 377 -0.41 16.39 18.50
CA LEU A 377 -1.23 15.54 19.37
C LEU A 377 -0.57 15.27 20.70
N PHE A 378 0.70 14.85 20.66
CA PHE A 378 1.48 14.60 21.86
C PHE A 378 1.67 15.89 22.68
N ALA A 379 1.98 17.01 22.05
CA ALA A 379 2.18 18.31 22.70
C ALA A 379 0.92 18.80 23.42
N ILE A 380 -0.26 18.69 22.79
CA ILE A 380 -1.54 19.03 23.44
C ILE A 380 -1.75 18.16 24.68
N GLY A 381 -1.54 16.85 24.56
CA GLY A 381 -1.64 15.93 25.70
C GLY A 381 -0.64 16.26 26.82
N ALA A 382 0.59 16.62 26.47
CA ALA A 382 1.65 17.03 27.39
C ALA A 382 1.31 18.33 28.13
N ILE A 383 0.79 19.34 27.43
CA ILE A 383 0.37 20.60 28.06
C ILE A 383 -0.76 20.35 29.07
N ILE A 384 -1.76 19.56 28.69
CA ILE A 384 -2.88 19.22 29.59
C ILE A 384 -2.37 18.43 30.79
N TYR A 385 -1.47 17.46 30.60
CA TYR A 385 -0.90 16.70 31.70
C TYR A 385 -0.08 17.58 32.66
N VAL A 386 0.78 18.45 32.15
CA VAL A 386 1.61 19.32 32.99
C VAL A 386 0.76 20.28 33.81
N SER A 387 -0.34 20.80 33.26
CA SER A 387 -1.24 21.72 33.97
C SER A 387 -2.14 21.03 34.99
N THR A 388 -2.59 19.81 34.70
CA THR A 388 -3.57 19.10 35.55
C THR A 388 -2.92 18.08 36.50
N GLN A 389 -1.70 17.63 36.20
CA GLN A 389 -1.03 16.48 36.84
C GLN A 389 -1.93 15.25 36.90
N TRP A 390 -2.80 15.08 35.89
CA TRP A 390 -3.81 14.04 35.89
C TRP A 390 -3.17 12.66 35.65
N GLY A 391 -3.22 11.79 36.66
CA GLY A 391 -2.57 10.47 36.62
C GLY A 391 -3.01 9.59 35.43
N SER A 392 -4.29 9.64 35.04
CA SER A 392 -4.81 8.92 33.87
C SER A 392 -4.46 9.59 32.52
N GLY A 393 -3.84 10.77 32.54
CA GLY A 393 -3.47 11.56 31.36
C GLY A 393 -2.49 10.84 30.41
N VAL A 394 -1.77 9.82 30.88
CA VAL A 394 -0.91 8.98 30.03
C VAL A 394 -1.70 8.33 28.88
N LEU A 395 -2.93 7.88 29.15
CA LEU A 395 -3.79 7.24 28.15
C LEU A 395 -4.24 8.22 27.07
N MET A 396 -4.45 9.48 27.45
CA MET A 396 -4.76 10.59 26.53
C MET A 396 -3.59 10.90 25.59
N MET A 397 -2.34 10.61 25.97
CA MET A 397 -1.17 10.80 25.11
C MET A 397 -0.91 9.61 24.18
N VAL A 398 -1.01 8.38 24.71
CA VAL A 398 -0.58 7.17 23.99
C VAL A 398 -1.60 6.76 22.93
N MET A 399 -2.90 6.73 23.26
CA MET A 399 -3.92 6.21 22.34
C MET A 399 -4.03 7.05 21.06
N PRO A 400 -4.07 8.38 21.12
CA PRO A 400 -4.13 9.21 19.91
C PRO A 400 -2.94 9.02 18.99
N VAL A 401 -1.75 8.79 19.53
CA VAL A 401 -0.53 8.57 18.73
C VAL A 401 -0.60 7.21 18.02
N ILE A 402 -1.01 6.14 18.71
CA ILE A 402 -1.19 4.81 18.08
C ILE A 402 -2.22 4.88 16.96
N PHE A 403 -3.43 5.37 17.26
CA PHE A 403 -4.49 5.47 16.26
C PHE A 403 -4.17 6.47 15.14
N GLY A 404 -3.57 7.60 15.48
CA GLY A 404 -3.21 8.66 14.55
C GLY A 404 -2.14 8.24 13.54
N THR A 405 -1.18 7.40 13.95
CA THR A 405 -0.16 6.83 13.07
C THR A 405 -0.73 5.66 12.25
N MET A 406 -1.52 4.76 12.84
CA MET A 406 -2.12 3.64 12.12
C MET A 406 -3.15 4.08 11.07
N PHE A 407 -3.99 5.07 11.37
CA PHE A 407 -5.03 5.54 10.44
C PHE A 407 -4.53 6.56 9.43
N ALA A 408 -3.33 7.13 9.62
CA ALA A 408 -2.71 8.03 8.66
C ALA A 408 -2.58 7.44 7.25
N SER A 409 -2.45 6.12 7.14
CA SER A 409 -2.29 5.41 5.87
C SER A 409 -3.60 5.16 5.13
N PHE A 410 -4.75 5.38 5.77
CA PHE A 410 -6.06 5.15 5.16
C PHE A 410 -6.55 6.39 4.38
N PRO A 411 -7.31 6.21 3.30
CA PRO A 411 -7.82 7.33 2.50
C PRO A 411 -8.71 8.31 3.29
N SER A 412 -9.49 7.80 4.25
CA SER A 412 -10.38 8.59 5.10
C SER A 412 -10.13 8.29 6.60
N PRO A 413 -9.09 8.90 7.20
CA PRO A 413 -8.73 8.63 8.61
C PRO A 413 -9.84 8.98 9.60
N THR A 414 -10.57 10.07 9.36
CA THR A 414 -11.69 10.52 10.20
C THR A 414 -12.84 9.52 10.22
N ALA A 415 -13.20 8.95 9.07
CA ALA A 415 -14.25 7.93 8.97
C ALA A 415 -13.89 6.64 9.72
N MET A 416 -12.61 6.25 9.71
CA MET A 416 -12.11 5.12 10.51
C MET A 416 -12.18 5.43 12.00
N LEU A 417 -11.80 6.65 12.39
CA LEU A 417 -11.83 7.09 13.77
C LEU A 417 -13.26 7.16 14.34
N GLU A 418 -14.24 7.64 13.59
CA GLU A 418 -15.65 7.65 14.01
C GLU A 418 -16.16 6.24 14.31
N LYS A 419 -15.79 5.25 13.51
CA LYS A 419 -16.12 3.85 13.75
C LYS A 419 -15.42 3.31 15.00
N VAL A 420 -14.15 3.64 15.22
CA VAL A 420 -13.43 3.28 16.44
C VAL A 420 -14.10 3.89 17.67
N MET A 421 -14.51 5.16 17.62
CA MET A 421 -15.20 5.81 18.73
C MET A 421 -16.55 5.14 19.03
N LYS A 422 -17.35 4.81 17.99
CA LYS A 422 -18.62 4.08 18.15
C LYS A 422 -18.41 2.70 18.81
N GLY A 423 -17.44 1.93 18.33
CA GLY A 423 -17.07 0.66 18.94
C GLY A 423 -16.53 0.82 20.37
N GLY A 424 -15.80 1.90 20.61
CA GLY A 424 -15.24 2.27 21.91
C GLY A 424 -16.30 2.58 22.96
N VAL A 425 -17.35 3.32 22.61
CA VAL A 425 -18.48 3.58 23.51
C VAL A 425 -19.15 2.28 23.94
N VAL A 426 -19.41 1.38 22.99
CA VAL A 426 -19.96 0.05 23.30
C VAL A 426 -18.98 -0.73 24.18
N GLY A 427 -17.68 -0.71 23.87
CA GLY A 427 -16.63 -1.35 24.67
C GLY A 427 -16.55 -0.80 26.10
N ALA A 428 -16.74 0.51 26.30
CA ALA A 428 -16.77 1.14 27.61
C ALA A 428 -17.98 0.72 28.44
N LEU A 429 -19.17 0.69 27.82
CA LEU A 429 -20.38 0.19 28.49
C LEU A 429 -20.23 -1.29 28.89
N THR A 430 -19.67 -2.10 27.99
CA THR A 430 -19.38 -3.51 28.27
C THR A 430 -18.30 -3.66 29.36
N ALA A 431 -17.27 -2.81 29.38
CA ALA A 431 -16.24 -2.83 30.44
C ALA A 431 -16.81 -2.42 31.80
N PHE A 432 -17.80 -1.51 31.82
CA PHE A 432 -18.49 -1.18 33.07
C PHE A 432 -19.25 -2.40 33.61
N VAL A 433 -20.08 -3.04 32.77
CA VAL A 433 -20.89 -4.19 33.19
C VAL A 433 -20.03 -5.43 33.50
N PHE A 434 -19.20 -5.86 32.55
CA PHE A 434 -18.43 -7.09 32.70
C PHE A 434 -17.18 -6.90 33.54
N GLY A 435 -16.50 -5.75 33.43
CA GLY A 435 -15.26 -5.48 34.13
C GLY A 435 -15.44 -4.97 35.55
N ASN A 436 -16.40 -4.08 35.84
CA ASN A 436 -16.59 -3.54 37.20
C ASN A 436 -17.69 -4.25 37.99
N ILE A 437 -18.80 -4.64 37.36
CA ILE A 437 -19.93 -5.23 38.10
C ILE A 437 -19.76 -6.76 38.23
N LEU A 438 -19.63 -7.47 37.09
CA LEU A 438 -19.58 -8.93 37.11
C LEU A 438 -18.26 -9.47 37.64
N LEU A 439 -17.13 -8.89 37.23
CA LEU A 439 -15.82 -9.37 37.66
C LEU A 439 -15.52 -9.04 39.13
N ALA A 440 -16.13 -8.00 39.71
CA ALA A 440 -16.05 -7.74 41.15
C ALA A 440 -16.74 -8.81 42.00
N GLN A 441 -17.74 -9.50 41.43
CA GLN A 441 -18.44 -10.60 42.09
C GLN A 441 -17.81 -11.97 41.80
N ALA A 442 -16.89 -12.03 40.83
CA ALA A 442 -16.23 -13.26 40.46
C ALA A 442 -15.16 -13.66 41.50
N PRO A 443 -15.08 -14.95 41.87
CA PRO A 443 -13.91 -15.54 42.48
C PRO A 443 -12.61 -15.11 41.77
N HIS A 444 -11.55 -14.91 42.55
CA HIS A 444 -10.22 -14.53 42.06
C HIS A 444 -9.48 -15.66 41.32
N GLU A 445 -10.22 -16.45 40.55
CA GLU A 445 -9.69 -17.52 39.72
C GLU A 445 -9.55 -17.07 38.27
N TYR A 446 -8.42 -17.44 37.67
CA TYR A 446 -8.12 -17.09 36.29
C TYR A 446 -9.15 -17.62 35.28
N ILE A 447 -9.70 -18.81 35.52
CA ILE A 447 -10.72 -19.41 34.64
C ILE A 447 -11.99 -18.55 34.62
N MET A 448 -12.41 -18.04 35.78
CA MET A 448 -13.59 -17.20 35.88
C MET A 448 -13.36 -15.80 35.27
N LEU A 449 -12.15 -15.27 35.41
CA LEU A 449 -11.72 -14.08 34.68
C LEU A 449 -11.91 -14.28 33.17
N ILE A 450 -11.42 -15.38 32.59
CA ILE A 450 -11.62 -15.64 31.15
C ILE A 450 -13.10 -15.81 30.80
N MET A 451 -13.90 -16.51 31.60
CA MET A 451 -15.32 -16.71 31.28
C MET A 451 -16.08 -15.38 31.21
N VAL A 452 -15.85 -14.47 32.16
CA VAL A 452 -16.53 -13.17 32.21
C VAL A 452 -15.93 -12.18 31.19
N PHE A 453 -14.60 -12.07 31.12
CA PHE A 453 -13.90 -11.11 30.25
C PHE A 453 -13.81 -11.57 28.79
N GLY A 454 -13.57 -12.87 28.58
CA GLY A 454 -13.36 -13.45 27.26
C GLY A 454 -14.64 -13.51 26.42
N THR A 455 -15.82 -13.60 27.04
CA THR A 455 -17.09 -13.73 26.30
C THR A 455 -17.42 -12.49 25.47
N PRO A 456 -17.43 -11.25 26.03
CA PRO A 456 -17.63 -10.06 25.22
C PRO A 456 -16.48 -9.81 24.25
N LEU A 457 -15.25 -10.12 24.68
CA LEU A 457 -14.07 -9.98 23.84
C LEU A 457 -14.17 -10.84 22.56
N PHE A 458 -14.68 -12.07 22.66
CA PHE A 458 -14.93 -12.95 21.52
C PHE A 458 -15.86 -12.30 20.48
N LEU A 459 -16.94 -11.65 20.93
CA LEU A 459 -17.85 -10.90 20.04
C LEU A 459 -17.15 -9.72 19.36
N GLY A 460 -16.24 -9.05 20.06
CA GLY A 460 -15.37 -8.02 19.47
C GLY A 460 -14.46 -8.58 18.38
N LEU A 461 -13.82 -9.73 18.64
CA LEU A 461 -12.92 -10.39 17.68
C LEU A 461 -13.66 -10.87 16.43
N MET A 462 -14.93 -11.28 16.52
CA MET A 462 -15.74 -11.62 15.34
C MET A 462 -15.90 -10.44 14.37
N ALA A 463 -15.99 -9.20 14.88
CA ALA A 463 -16.07 -8.01 14.04
C ALA A 463 -14.76 -7.68 13.31
N LEU A 464 -13.61 -8.07 13.86
CA LEU A 464 -12.30 -7.81 13.26
C LEU A 464 -12.07 -8.57 11.95
N ASN A 465 -12.73 -9.72 11.74
CA ASN A 465 -12.59 -10.49 10.49
C ASN A 465 -13.29 -9.82 9.29
N ASN A 466 -14.10 -8.78 9.51
CA ASN A 466 -14.95 -8.17 8.48
C ASN A 466 -14.58 -6.71 8.21
N LEU A 467 -14.08 -6.41 7.00
CA LEU A 467 -13.56 -5.09 6.62
C LEU A 467 -14.51 -3.90 6.91
N PRO A 468 -15.85 -3.99 6.68
CA PRO A 468 -16.74 -2.87 6.95
C PRO A 468 -16.86 -2.51 8.44
N VAL A 469 -16.73 -3.53 9.31
CA VAL A 469 -16.95 -3.47 10.76
C VAL A 469 -15.64 -3.48 11.55
N LEU A 470 -14.51 -3.73 10.88
CA LEU A 470 -13.16 -3.83 11.41
C LEU A 470 -12.83 -2.72 12.43
N ALA A 471 -13.01 -1.47 12.04
CA ALA A 471 -12.70 -0.33 12.90
C ALA A 471 -13.56 -0.29 14.18
N ASN A 472 -14.84 -0.69 14.09
CA ASN A 472 -15.70 -0.77 15.29
C ASN A 472 -15.22 -1.89 16.22
N GLY A 473 -14.94 -3.08 15.68
CA GLY A 473 -14.41 -4.21 16.46
C GLY A 473 -13.08 -3.87 17.12
N LEU A 474 -12.22 -3.14 16.43
CA LEU A 474 -10.93 -2.71 16.94
C LEU A 474 -11.08 -1.70 18.09
N GLY A 475 -11.96 -0.71 17.94
CA GLY A 475 -12.29 0.22 19.03
C GLY A 475 -12.86 -0.50 20.25
N PHE A 476 -13.78 -1.45 20.03
CA PHE A 476 -14.37 -2.26 21.09
C PHE A 476 -13.29 -3.06 21.84
N CYS A 477 -12.50 -3.91 21.16
CA CYS A 477 -11.54 -4.79 21.83
C CYS A 477 -10.48 -4.03 22.62
N ILE A 478 -9.96 -2.93 22.07
CA ILE A 478 -8.90 -2.14 22.71
C ILE A 478 -9.44 -1.39 23.93
N ILE A 479 -10.55 -0.67 23.78
CA ILE A 479 -11.10 0.16 24.86
C ILE A 479 -11.67 -0.72 25.96
N TYR A 480 -12.34 -1.82 25.61
CA TYR A 480 -12.81 -2.82 26.58
C TYR A 480 -11.66 -3.37 27.44
N THR A 481 -10.55 -3.73 26.79
CA THR A 481 -9.36 -4.25 27.48
C THR A 481 -8.73 -3.21 28.41
N ILE A 482 -8.49 -2.00 27.91
CA ILE A 482 -7.80 -0.95 28.67
C ILE A 482 -8.64 -0.50 29.87
N LEU A 483 -9.96 -0.46 29.72
CA LEU A 483 -10.82 -0.03 30.83
C LEU A 483 -10.98 -1.12 31.90
N THR A 484 -10.93 -2.39 31.51
CA THR A 484 -11.02 -3.52 32.44
C THR A 484 -9.71 -3.77 33.20
N MET A 485 -8.54 -3.48 32.59
CA MET A 485 -7.20 -3.67 33.19
C MET A 485 -7.02 -5.01 33.94
N PRO A 486 -7.21 -6.17 33.28
CA PRO A 486 -6.99 -7.45 33.94
C PRO A 486 -5.55 -7.55 34.49
N SER A 487 -5.43 -7.88 35.77
CA SER A 487 -4.16 -7.99 36.51
C SER A 487 -4.27 -8.98 37.68
N ASN A 488 -3.16 -9.31 38.33
CA ASN A 488 -3.16 -10.13 39.56
C ASN A 488 -3.87 -9.43 40.73
N SER A 489 -3.85 -8.11 40.76
CA SER A 489 -4.45 -7.26 41.78
C SER A 489 -5.44 -6.29 41.14
N MET A 490 -6.66 -6.77 40.87
CA MET A 490 -7.70 -5.94 40.26
C MET A 490 -8.38 -5.07 41.31
N SER A 491 -8.46 -3.76 41.05
CA SER A 491 -9.27 -2.82 41.82
C SER A 491 -10.50 -2.41 41.01
N PHE A 492 -11.67 -2.50 41.64
CA PHE A 492 -12.97 -2.22 41.01
C PHE A 492 -13.51 -0.85 41.40
N ASP A 493 -12.65 0.16 41.38
CA ASP A 493 -13.04 1.54 41.69
C ASP A 493 -13.64 2.24 40.48
N ILE A 494 -14.89 2.69 40.65
CA ILE A 494 -15.66 3.41 39.64
C ILE A 494 -15.00 4.76 39.30
N SER A 495 -14.39 5.43 40.29
CA SER A 495 -13.77 6.74 40.05
C SER A 495 -12.58 6.62 39.11
N SER A 496 -11.70 5.65 39.38
CA SER A 496 -10.57 5.31 38.53
C SER A 496 -11.01 4.83 37.13
N PHE A 497 -12.11 4.09 37.03
CA PHE A 497 -12.69 3.68 35.75
C PHE A 497 -13.21 4.87 34.93
N MET A 498 -13.92 5.81 35.57
CA MET A 498 -14.40 7.04 34.93
C MET A 498 -13.24 7.91 34.45
N ASP A 499 -12.20 8.07 35.26
CA ASP A 499 -10.99 8.82 34.88
C ASP A 499 -10.33 8.25 33.63
N ARG A 500 -10.16 6.92 33.56
CA ARG A 500 -9.60 6.27 32.36
C ARG A 500 -10.50 6.45 31.14
N THR A 501 -11.81 6.34 31.33
CA THR A 501 -12.80 6.51 30.26
C THR A 501 -12.75 7.92 29.69
N LEU A 502 -12.70 8.94 30.56
CA LEU A 502 -12.56 10.34 30.17
C LEU A 502 -11.23 10.60 29.47
N ALA A 503 -10.12 10.06 29.97
CA ALA A 503 -8.79 10.26 29.37
C ALA A 503 -8.73 9.72 27.94
N ILE A 504 -9.24 8.50 27.70
CA ILE A 504 -9.29 7.90 26.37
C ILE A 504 -10.25 8.68 25.47
N GLY A 505 -11.45 9.00 25.96
CA GLY A 505 -12.46 9.74 25.20
C GLY A 505 -11.96 11.12 24.75
N LEU A 506 -11.34 11.87 25.67
CA LEU A 506 -10.73 13.16 25.38
C LEU A 506 -9.58 13.02 24.37
N GLY A 507 -8.69 12.04 24.56
CA GLY A 507 -7.61 11.76 23.62
C GLY A 507 -8.11 11.49 22.19
N LEU A 508 -9.09 10.61 22.03
CA LEU A 508 -9.67 10.30 20.71
C LEU A 508 -10.42 11.50 20.10
N THR A 509 -11.04 12.34 20.92
CA THR A 509 -11.69 13.57 20.46
C THR A 509 -10.65 14.59 19.98
N ILE A 510 -9.55 14.78 20.72
CA ILE A 510 -8.42 15.62 20.29
C ILE A 510 -7.85 15.08 18.98
N LEU A 511 -7.69 13.76 18.85
CA LEU A 511 -7.26 13.11 17.61
C LEU A 511 -8.16 13.49 16.43
N TYR A 512 -9.48 13.40 16.62
CA TYR A 512 -10.46 13.75 15.61
C TYR A 512 -10.36 15.22 15.19
N CYS A 513 -10.26 16.14 16.15
CA CYS A 513 -10.10 17.57 15.90
C CYS A 513 -8.81 17.87 15.13
N VAL A 514 -7.68 17.29 15.55
CA VAL A 514 -6.39 17.52 14.90
C VAL A 514 -6.37 16.97 13.46
N PHE A 515 -7.04 15.85 13.18
CA PHE A 515 -7.22 15.36 11.80
C PHE A 515 -7.97 16.35 10.90
N ARG A 516 -8.89 17.14 11.47
CA ARG A 516 -9.61 18.19 10.74
C ARG A 516 -8.79 19.49 10.61
N VAL A 517 -8.06 19.88 11.65
CA VAL A 517 -7.24 21.11 11.67
C VAL A 517 -6.00 20.98 10.79
N VAL A 518 -5.37 19.80 10.78
CA VAL A 518 -4.20 19.49 9.95
C VAL A 518 -4.61 18.45 8.90
N PRO A 519 -5.38 18.85 7.86
CA PRO A 519 -5.80 17.93 6.82
C PRO A 519 -4.60 17.46 5.99
N SER A 520 -4.81 16.39 5.23
CA SER A 520 -3.85 16.00 4.19
C SER A 520 -3.62 17.16 3.21
N PRO A 521 -2.42 17.29 2.61
CA PRO A 521 -2.13 18.34 1.64
C PRO A 521 -3.19 18.46 0.54
N ASN A 522 -3.49 19.69 0.11
CA ASN A 522 -4.49 19.99 -0.93
C ASN A 522 -4.30 19.09 -2.18
N ALA A 523 -5.39 18.55 -2.70
CA ALA A 523 -5.43 17.67 -3.87
C ALA A 523 -4.69 18.27 -5.08
N LEU A 524 -4.83 19.57 -5.34
CA LEU A 524 -4.12 20.26 -6.45
C LEU A 524 -2.60 20.27 -6.26
N VAL A 525 -2.13 20.50 -5.03
CA VAL A 525 -0.70 20.47 -4.70
C VAL A 525 -0.16 19.05 -4.87
N LEU A 526 -0.91 18.05 -4.41
CA LEU A 526 -0.52 16.66 -4.54
C LEU A 526 -0.52 16.20 -6.01
N ARG A 527 -1.51 16.62 -6.81
CA ARG A 527 -1.55 16.42 -8.27
C ARG A 527 -0.33 17.03 -8.96
N ARG A 528 -0.04 18.32 -8.73
CA ARG A 528 1.16 19.01 -9.26
C ARG A 528 2.44 18.25 -8.94
N ARG A 529 2.59 17.79 -7.70
CA ARG A 529 3.78 17.05 -7.26
C ARG A 529 3.86 15.65 -7.86
N VAL A 530 2.74 14.94 -8.00
CA VAL A 530 2.71 13.62 -8.65
C VAL A 530 3.10 13.72 -10.13
N ILE A 531 2.60 14.73 -10.85
CA ILE A 531 2.98 15.00 -12.25
C ILE A 531 4.47 15.35 -12.33
N ARG A 532 4.94 16.31 -11.51
CA ARG A 532 6.35 16.73 -11.49
C ARG A 532 7.30 15.57 -11.17
N ALA A 533 6.95 14.75 -10.18
CA ALA A 533 7.75 13.58 -9.82
C ALA A 533 7.76 12.51 -10.93
N THR A 534 6.71 12.41 -11.74
CA THR A 534 6.68 11.56 -12.94
C THR A 534 7.62 12.11 -14.00
N THR A 535 7.57 13.41 -14.27
CA THR A 535 8.50 14.11 -15.17
C THR A 535 9.96 13.95 -14.74
N ASP A 536 10.27 14.11 -13.45
CA ASP A 536 11.62 13.95 -12.93
C ASP A 536 12.11 12.50 -13.06
N ASP A 537 11.25 11.51 -12.79
CA ASP A 537 11.61 10.11 -12.99
C ASP A 537 11.81 9.78 -14.48
N MET A 538 11.01 10.35 -15.39
CA MET A 538 11.20 10.22 -16.84
C MET A 538 12.56 10.79 -17.28
N LYS A 539 13.02 11.90 -16.70
CA LYS A 539 14.39 12.43 -16.96
C LYS A 539 15.48 11.50 -16.40
N GLN A 540 15.27 10.95 -15.20
CA GLN A 540 16.20 9.99 -14.58
C GLN A 540 16.32 8.67 -15.34
N LEU A 541 15.36 8.32 -16.20
CA LEU A 541 15.47 7.12 -17.04
C LEU A 541 16.70 7.16 -17.95
N TRP A 542 17.23 8.34 -18.32
CA TRP A 542 18.44 8.44 -19.15
C TRP A 542 19.64 7.81 -18.42
N THR A 543 19.96 8.32 -17.24
CA THR A 543 21.12 7.85 -16.44
C THR A 543 20.97 6.39 -16.05
N ARG A 544 19.74 5.96 -15.73
CA ARG A 544 19.41 4.56 -15.44
C ARG A 544 19.63 3.66 -16.64
N SER A 545 19.23 4.07 -17.83
CA SER A 545 19.36 3.28 -19.05
C SER A 545 20.82 3.09 -19.46
N CYS A 546 21.68 4.07 -19.16
CA CYS A 546 23.13 3.93 -19.36
C CYS A 546 23.80 2.94 -18.37
N GLN A 547 23.28 2.83 -17.14
CA GLN A 547 23.94 2.08 -16.05
C GLN A 547 23.33 0.70 -15.78
N GLN A 548 22.07 0.47 -16.17
CA GLN A 548 21.28 -0.69 -15.77
C GLN A 548 20.63 -1.37 -16.97
N SER A 549 20.27 -2.65 -16.81
CA SER A 549 19.46 -3.34 -17.82
C SER A 549 18.08 -2.69 -17.96
N ARG A 550 17.50 -2.75 -19.18
CA ARG A 550 16.14 -2.25 -19.47
C ARG A 550 15.11 -2.76 -18.46
N GLU A 551 15.21 -4.03 -18.07
CA GLU A 551 14.28 -4.64 -17.12
C GLU A 551 14.36 -3.97 -15.74
N ARG A 552 15.56 -3.76 -15.21
CA ARG A 552 15.73 -3.08 -13.90
C ARG A 552 15.27 -1.64 -13.93
N ALA A 553 15.52 -0.93 -15.03
CA ALA A 553 15.03 0.45 -15.19
C ALA A 553 13.50 0.50 -15.29
N ALA A 554 12.88 -0.45 -16.02
CA ALA A 554 11.43 -0.61 -16.09
C ALA A 554 10.82 -0.96 -14.73
N ASP A 555 11.40 -1.90 -13.99
CA ASP A 555 10.93 -2.30 -12.67
C ASP A 555 10.99 -1.14 -11.66
N TRP A 556 12.06 -0.34 -11.74
CA TRP A 556 12.20 0.87 -10.94
C TRP A 556 11.12 1.90 -11.26
N PHE A 557 10.87 2.16 -12.54
CA PHE A 557 9.88 3.13 -12.98
C PHE A 557 8.45 2.67 -12.68
N ASN A 558 8.12 1.43 -13.02
CA ASN A 558 6.82 0.81 -12.77
C ASN A 558 6.45 0.87 -11.29
N GLY A 559 7.37 0.50 -10.39
CA GLY A 559 7.10 0.52 -8.95
C GLY A 559 6.69 1.90 -8.42
N ARG A 560 7.27 2.96 -8.98
CA ARG A 560 6.97 4.35 -8.61
C ARG A 560 5.71 4.87 -9.30
N MET A 561 5.50 4.51 -10.56
CA MET A 561 4.33 4.93 -11.33
C MET A 561 3.03 4.35 -10.81
N VAL A 562 3.04 3.11 -10.33
CA VAL A 562 1.83 2.47 -9.81
C VAL A 562 1.18 3.28 -8.68
N GLU A 563 1.97 3.74 -7.72
CA GLU A 563 1.47 4.59 -6.65
C GLU A 563 0.89 5.90 -7.19
N ARG A 564 1.54 6.50 -8.18
CA ARG A 564 1.11 7.77 -8.77
C ARG A 564 -0.18 7.61 -9.55
N VAL A 565 -0.31 6.54 -10.32
CA VAL A 565 -1.54 6.16 -11.02
C VAL A 565 -2.68 5.98 -10.02
N GLN A 566 -2.47 5.27 -8.90
CA GLN A 566 -3.50 5.13 -7.87
C GLN A 566 -3.90 6.47 -7.24
N ARG A 567 -2.92 7.33 -6.93
CA ARG A 567 -3.21 8.67 -6.38
C ARG A 567 -4.02 9.49 -7.37
N LEU A 568 -3.64 9.48 -8.65
CA LEU A 568 -4.37 10.15 -9.73
C LEU A 568 -5.77 9.57 -9.93
N ALA A 569 -5.93 8.25 -9.86
CA ALA A 569 -7.22 7.57 -9.94
C ALA A 569 -8.14 7.94 -8.77
N ASN A 570 -7.59 8.04 -7.56
CA ASN A 570 -8.35 8.47 -6.39
C ASN A 570 -8.83 9.92 -6.54
N PHE A 571 -8.01 10.82 -7.10
CA PHE A 571 -8.47 12.17 -7.43
C PHE A 571 -9.56 12.15 -8.50
N ASP A 572 -9.40 11.33 -9.55
CA ASP A 572 -10.42 11.13 -10.59
C ASP A 572 -11.77 10.68 -10.00
N SER A 573 -11.76 9.80 -9.00
CA SER A 573 -12.99 9.30 -8.37
C SER A 573 -13.78 10.37 -7.62
N GLN A 574 -13.12 11.48 -7.23
CA GLN A 574 -13.75 12.62 -6.57
C GLN A 574 -14.35 13.61 -7.57
N LEU A 575 -13.95 13.54 -8.84
CA LEU A 575 -14.46 14.39 -9.91
C LEU A 575 -15.76 13.79 -10.53
N PRO A 576 -16.65 14.64 -11.05
CA PRO A 576 -17.77 14.22 -11.90
C PRO A 576 -17.28 13.32 -13.04
N GLU A 577 -18.11 12.38 -13.50
CA GLU A 577 -17.69 11.37 -14.49
C GLU A 577 -17.15 11.98 -15.79
N GLU A 578 -17.70 13.12 -16.19
CA GLU A 578 -17.27 13.86 -17.38
C GLU A 578 -15.85 14.41 -17.23
N ASP A 579 -15.41 14.73 -16.01
CA ASP A 579 -14.14 15.38 -15.70
C ASP A 579 -13.00 14.40 -15.41
N ARG A 580 -13.25 13.08 -15.51
CA ARG A 580 -12.24 12.04 -15.22
C ARG A 580 -11.24 11.84 -16.35
N TYR A 581 -10.01 12.32 -16.15
CA TYR A 581 -8.88 12.11 -17.08
C TYR A 581 -7.54 11.87 -16.38
N LEU A 582 -7.47 12.02 -15.06
CA LEU A 582 -6.21 11.93 -14.32
C LEU A 582 -5.67 10.51 -14.28
N LEU A 583 -6.56 9.51 -14.21
CA LEU A 583 -6.17 8.12 -14.38
C LEU A 583 -5.47 7.93 -15.73
N ASP A 584 -6.10 8.40 -16.79
CA ASP A 584 -5.62 8.30 -18.17
C ASP A 584 -4.29 9.01 -18.39
N LEU A 585 -4.10 10.15 -17.72
CA LEU A 585 -2.84 10.91 -17.72
C LEU A 585 -1.72 10.11 -17.03
N GLY A 586 -1.95 9.61 -15.82
CA GLY A 586 -0.92 8.85 -15.07
C GLY A 586 -0.51 7.58 -15.78
N MET A 587 -1.49 6.90 -16.36
CA MET A 587 -1.33 5.72 -17.18
C MET A 587 -0.58 6.01 -18.49
N THR A 588 -0.85 7.15 -19.14
CA THR A 588 -0.07 7.64 -20.27
C THR A 588 1.37 7.92 -19.87
N GLY A 589 1.61 8.57 -18.72
CA GLY A 589 2.96 8.77 -18.18
C GLY A 589 3.72 7.46 -17.97
N MET A 590 3.02 6.40 -17.56
CA MET A 590 3.60 5.06 -17.42
C MET A 590 4.04 4.49 -18.79
N ASN A 591 3.19 4.61 -19.81
CA ASN A 591 3.52 4.24 -21.19
C ASN A 591 4.70 5.05 -21.75
N LEU A 592 4.71 6.38 -21.57
CA LEU A 592 5.81 7.24 -22.02
C LEU A 592 7.17 6.79 -21.49
N GLY A 593 7.25 6.38 -20.21
CA GLY A 593 8.48 5.83 -19.65
C GLY A 593 8.93 4.53 -20.31
N HIS A 594 8.01 3.62 -20.66
CA HIS A 594 8.33 2.40 -21.41
C HIS A 594 8.82 2.71 -22.83
N LEU A 595 8.25 3.73 -23.47
CA LEU A 595 8.69 4.20 -24.78
C LEU A 595 10.09 4.80 -24.75
N ILE A 596 10.41 5.60 -23.73
CA ILE A 596 11.77 6.10 -23.50
C ILE A 596 12.75 4.92 -23.39
N LEU A 597 12.43 3.92 -22.57
CA LEU A 597 13.28 2.73 -22.38
C LEU A 597 13.43 1.86 -23.64
N ALA A 598 12.35 1.69 -24.39
CA ALA A 598 12.36 0.93 -25.63
C ALA A 598 13.17 1.64 -26.72
N ASN A 599 12.96 2.95 -26.86
CA ASN A 599 13.59 3.75 -27.90
C ASN A 599 15.08 3.98 -27.61
N TYR A 600 15.45 4.25 -26.34
CA TYR A 600 16.84 4.35 -25.93
C TYR A 600 17.66 3.15 -26.41
N ARG A 601 17.18 1.93 -26.13
CA ARG A 601 17.89 0.71 -26.49
C ARG A 601 17.93 0.48 -28.00
N ARG A 602 16.84 0.77 -28.71
CA ARG A 602 16.79 0.64 -30.17
C ARG A 602 17.79 1.57 -30.83
N VAL A 603 17.76 2.85 -30.47
CA VAL A 603 18.66 3.86 -31.03
C VAL A 603 20.11 3.51 -30.72
N THR A 604 20.46 3.34 -29.44
CA THR A 604 21.85 3.07 -29.04
C THR A 604 22.40 1.71 -29.50
N SER A 605 21.54 0.74 -29.86
CA SER A 605 21.99 -0.54 -30.45
C SER A 605 22.37 -0.44 -31.92
N LEU A 606 21.88 0.58 -32.62
CA LEU A 606 22.05 0.75 -34.06
C LEU A 606 22.98 1.93 -34.36
N ASP A 607 22.83 3.04 -33.62
CA ASP A 607 23.67 4.23 -33.71
C ASP A 607 24.03 4.71 -32.30
N ASN A 608 25.33 4.64 -31.96
CA ASN A 608 25.85 5.03 -30.65
C ASN A 608 26.86 6.19 -30.73
N THR A 609 26.77 7.01 -31.77
CA THR A 609 27.59 8.22 -31.91
C THR A 609 27.30 9.21 -30.76
N PRO A 610 28.26 10.09 -30.40
CA PRO A 610 28.05 11.06 -29.33
C PRO A 610 26.93 12.06 -29.66
N ASP A 611 26.80 12.45 -30.93
CA ASP A 611 25.80 13.43 -31.37
C ASP A 611 24.37 12.85 -31.32
N THR A 612 24.16 11.60 -31.73
CA THR A 612 22.84 10.95 -31.62
C THR A 612 22.45 10.68 -30.18
N ARG A 613 23.41 10.37 -29.30
CA ARG A 613 23.17 10.28 -27.85
C ARG A 613 22.72 11.60 -27.26
N GLU A 614 23.36 12.71 -27.63
CA GLU A 614 22.96 14.03 -27.13
C GLU A 614 21.57 14.44 -27.65
N ALA A 615 21.29 14.22 -28.95
CA ALA A 615 19.97 14.45 -29.53
C ALA A 615 18.87 13.60 -28.84
N LEU A 616 19.15 12.33 -28.55
CA LEU A 616 18.20 11.44 -27.86
C LEU A 616 17.94 11.88 -26.41
N ARG A 617 18.97 12.39 -25.72
CA ARG A 617 18.85 12.95 -24.37
C ARG A 617 18.00 14.22 -24.35
N GLN A 618 18.20 15.11 -25.33
CA GLN A 618 17.41 16.32 -25.49
C GLN A 618 15.95 15.99 -25.79
N TRP A 619 15.71 15.05 -26.71
CA TRP A 619 14.38 14.53 -27.02
C TRP A 619 13.66 13.98 -25.78
N GLN A 620 14.34 13.14 -24.98
CA GLN A 620 13.78 12.60 -23.75
C GLN A 620 13.42 13.71 -22.73
N THR A 621 14.28 14.71 -22.60
CA THR A 621 14.07 15.83 -21.68
C THR A 621 12.87 16.67 -22.14
N ALA A 622 12.78 16.97 -23.44
CA ALA A 622 11.65 17.67 -24.05
C ALA A 622 10.34 16.88 -23.89
N LEU A 623 10.35 15.57 -24.09
CA LEU A 623 9.18 14.70 -23.88
C LEU A 623 8.69 14.75 -22.43
N ALA A 624 9.60 14.73 -21.46
CA ALA A 624 9.24 14.81 -20.04
C ALA A 624 8.63 16.17 -19.68
N HIS A 625 9.11 17.26 -20.29
CA HIS A 625 8.52 18.60 -20.15
C HIS A 625 7.17 18.72 -20.84
N ALA A 626 7.01 18.17 -22.05
CA ALA A 626 5.74 18.16 -22.76
C ALA A 626 4.66 17.37 -22.00
N TYR A 627 5.00 16.24 -21.36
CA TYR A 627 4.09 15.54 -20.46
C TYR A 627 3.65 16.41 -19.27
N GLN A 628 4.56 17.21 -18.72
CA GLN A 628 4.23 18.13 -17.63
C GLN A 628 3.30 19.24 -18.13
N ALA A 629 3.59 19.84 -19.28
CA ALA A 629 2.80 20.92 -19.88
C ALA A 629 1.39 20.45 -20.24
N CYS A 630 1.25 19.29 -20.89
CA CYS A 630 -0.05 18.79 -21.34
C CYS A 630 -0.98 18.46 -20.16
N ALA A 631 -0.41 18.12 -19.01
CA ALA A 631 -1.17 17.90 -17.78
C ALA A 631 -1.85 19.18 -17.24
N TRP A 632 -1.45 20.36 -17.72
CA TRP A 632 -1.99 21.69 -17.37
C TRP A 632 -2.58 22.42 -18.57
N GLY A 633 -2.84 21.73 -19.67
CA GLY A 633 -3.51 22.30 -20.84
C GLY A 633 -2.60 22.90 -21.90
N ASP A 634 -1.29 22.95 -21.65
CA ASP A 634 -0.31 23.55 -22.54
C ASP A 634 0.38 22.50 -23.41
N PHE A 635 0.80 22.89 -24.62
CA PHE A 635 1.66 22.08 -25.47
C PHE A 635 3.05 22.72 -25.56
N ASP A 636 4.11 21.92 -25.33
CA ASP A 636 5.49 22.39 -25.38
C ASP A 636 6.09 22.14 -26.77
N GLU A 637 6.18 23.18 -27.60
CA GLU A 637 6.72 23.12 -28.97
C GLU A 637 8.15 22.58 -29.04
N ARG A 638 8.92 22.68 -27.95
CA ARG A 638 10.29 22.13 -27.87
C ARG A 638 10.33 20.63 -28.11
N PHE A 639 9.25 19.91 -27.83
CA PHE A 639 9.18 18.49 -28.13
C PHE A 639 9.18 18.22 -29.64
N THR A 640 8.47 19.03 -30.41
CA THR A 640 8.44 18.94 -31.88
C THR A 640 9.81 19.24 -32.45
N ASP A 641 10.46 20.31 -32.00
CA ASP A 641 11.80 20.71 -32.44
C ASP A 641 12.85 19.63 -32.11
N ALA A 642 12.86 19.15 -30.87
CA ALA A 642 13.79 18.11 -30.43
C ALA A 642 13.55 16.78 -31.17
N SER A 643 12.31 16.49 -31.55
CA SER A 643 11.99 15.31 -32.34
C SER A 643 12.47 15.42 -33.78
N GLN A 644 12.31 16.57 -34.42
CA GLN A 644 12.87 16.82 -35.75
C GLN A 644 14.40 16.76 -35.71
N ALA A 645 15.03 17.38 -34.73
CA ALA A 645 16.48 17.34 -34.55
C ALA A 645 17.00 15.91 -34.39
N LEU A 646 16.34 15.07 -33.58
CA LEU A 646 16.68 13.65 -33.45
C LEU A 646 16.59 12.90 -34.78
N LEU A 647 15.51 13.08 -35.54
CA LEU A 647 15.32 12.40 -36.82
C LEU A 647 16.35 12.84 -37.86
N THR A 648 16.67 14.13 -37.93
CA THR A 648 17.72 14.65 -38.82
C THR A 648 19.07 14.04 -38.47
N ARG A 649 19.43 13.98 -37.18
CA ARG A 649 20.70 13.35 -36.74
C ARG A 649 20.80 11.87 -37.05
N LEU A 650 19.69 11.13 -36.90
CA LEU A 650 19.65 9.70 -37.26
C LEU A 650 19.79 9.48 -38.78
N ARG A 651 19.32 10.42 -39.61
CA ARG A 651 19.51 10.37 -41.07
C ARG A 651 20.94 10.78 -41.47
N GLU A 652 21.50 11.78 -40.80
CA GLU A 652 22.87 12.27 -41.05
C GLU A 652 23.96 11.25 -40.67
N SER A 653 23.74 10.45 -39.64
CA SER A 653 24.74 9.47 -39.20
C SER A 653 24.94 8.33 -40.22
N GLY A 654 23.90 7.97 -40.98
CA GLY A 654 23.94 6.90 -41.97
C GLY A 654 24.08 5.48 -41.40
N GLU A 655 24.09 5.33 -40.07
CA GLU A 655 24.27 4.03 -39.38
C GLU A 655 22.96 3.21 -39.28
N MET A 656 21.80 3.87 -39.41
CA MET A 656 20.49 3.24 -39.40
C MET A 656 19.90 3.10 -40.80
N GLU A 657 19.24 1.97 -41.07
CA GLU A 657 18.43 1.80 -42.27
C GLU A 657 17.19 2.72 -42.25
N ASP A 658 16.76 3.22 -43.41
CA ASP A 658 15.60 4.11 -43.53
C ASP A 658 14.33 3.52 -42.89
N GLU A 659 14.11 2.20 -43.01
CA GLU A 659 12.97 1.51 -42.39
C GLU A 659 12.99 1.64 -40.85
N GLN A 660 14.17 1.68 -40.25
CA GLN A 660 14.33 1.80 -38.80
C GLN A 660 14.06 3.24 -38.35
N ILE A 661 14.44 4.23 -39.16
CA ILE A 661 14.18 5.66 -38.94
C ILE A 661 12.67 5.93 -39.06
N GLU A 662 11.98 5.36 -40.05
CA GLU A 662 10.53 5.47 -40.21
C GLU A 662 9.76 4.95 -38.97
N LEU A 663 10.26 3.90 -38.30
CA LEU A 663 9.65 3.41 -37.06
C LEU A 663 9.81 4.38 -35.89
N VAL A 664 10.92 5.13 -35.83
CA VAL A 664 11.13 6.19 -34.82
C VAL A 664 10.23 7.39 -35.14
N GLU A 665 10.13 7.77 -36.41
CA GLU A 665 9.25 8.84 -36.88
C GLU A 665 7.78 8.57 -36.58
N GLY A 666 7.29 7.36 -36.88
CA GLY A 666 5.92 6.95 -36.55
C GLY A 666 5.63 6.98 -35.04
N MET A 667 6.63 6.67 -34.21
CA MET A 667 6.49 6.77 -32.75
C MET A 667 6.42 8.24 -32.29
N VAL A 668 7.29 9.11 -32.79
CA VAL A 668 7.29 10.54 -32.52
C VAL A 668 5.94 11.15 -32.86
N ARG A 669 5.42 10.87 -34.07
CA ARG A 669 4.13 11.39 -34.52
C ARG A 669 2.97 10.95 -33.61
N ARG A 670 2.99 9.70 -33.15
CA ARG A 670 1.99 9.19 -32.20
C ARG A 670 2.07 9.89 -30.85
N LEU A 671 3.28 10.14 -30.34
CA LEU A 671 3.50 10.85 -29.09
C LEU A 671 2.96 12.28 -29.17
N ASP A 672 3.21 12.94 -30.30
CA ASP A 672 2.75 14.29 -30.56
C ASP A 672 1.22 14.40 -30.52
N ILE A 673 0.51 13.51 -31.24
CA ILE A 673 -0.96 13.41 -31.22
C ILE A 673 -1.48 13.17 -29.79
N THR A 674 -0.81 12.29 -29.04
CA THR A 674 -1.21 11.95 -27.67
C THR A 674 -1.10 13.16 -26.74
N LEU A 675 0.00 13.91 -26.83
CA LEU A 675 0.27 15.09 -26.00
C LEU A 675 -0.71 16.23 -26.32
N HIS A 676 -0.94 16.53 -27.60
CA HIS A 676 -1.91 17.54 -28.04
C HIS A 676 -3.33 17.25 -27.53
N ARG A 677 -3.74 15.99 -27.58
CA ARG A 677 -5.04 15.58 -27.06
C ARG A 677 -5.16 15.83 -25.55
N PHE A 678 -4.16 15.43 -24.77
CA PHE A 678 -4.18 15.66 -23.32
C PHE A 678 -4.15 17.14 -22.97
N ALA A 679 -3.37 17.94 -23.71
CA ALA A 679 -3.40 19.39 -23.59
C ALA A 679 -4.82 19.93 -23.85
N LYS A 680 -5.49 19.52 -24.93
CA LYS A 680 -6.88 19.95 -25.22
C LYS A 680 -7.89 19.49 -24.15
N MET A 681 -7.76 18.26 -23.65
CA MET A 681 -8.63 17.74 -22.59
C MET A 681 -8.43 18.48 -21.27
N SER A 682 -7.20 18.91 -20.97
CA SER A 682 -6.89 19.65 -19.75
C SER A 682 -7.25 21.15 -19.87
N SER A 683 -6.96 21.80 -21.01
CA SER A 683 -7.20 23.23 -21.22
C SER A 683 -8.68 23.61 -21.23
N SER A 684 -9.51 22.78 -21.86
CA SER A 684 -10.98 22.95 -21.84
C SER A 684 -11.60 22.84 -20.43
N ARG A 685 -10.82 22.42 -19.43
CA ARG A 685 -11.29 22.09 -18.08
C ARG A 685 -10.63 22.92 -16.98
N ASP A 686 -9.35 23.31 -17.11
CA ASP A 686 -8.70 24.27 -16.19
C ASP A 686 -9.42 25.65 -16.21
N GLN A 687 -10.07 26.02 -17.32
CA GLN A 687 -10.96 27.20 -17.39
C GLN A 687 -12.21 27.10 -16.49
N ARG A 688 -12.69 25.89 -16.17
CA ARG A 688 -13.84 25.67 -15.26
C ARG A 688 -13.40 25.62 -13.80
N ASP A 689 -12.27 25.00 -13.49
CA ASP A 689 -11.72 24.95 -12.13
C ASP A 689 -11.29 26.33 -11.62
N ILE A 690 -10.80 27.22 -12.49
CA ILE A 690 -10.45 28.60 -12.12
C ILE A 690 -11.71 29.43 -11.82
N THR A 691 -12.82 29.21 -12.55
CA THR A 691 -14.07 29.93 -12.31
C THR A 691 -14.78 29.45 -11.05
N SER A 692 -14.76 28.16 -10.72
CA SER A 692 -15.34 27.63 -9.48
C SER A 692 -14.51 27.88 -8.21
N VAL A 693 -13.26 28.31 -8.33
CA VAL A 693 -12.40 28.71 -7.20
C VAL A 693 -12.50 30.22 -6.93
N LEU A 694 -13.04 30.99 -7.89
CA LEU A 694 -13.30 32.42 -7.77
C LEU A 694 -14.76 32.74 -7.36
N GLU A 695 -15.65 31.76 -7.43
CA GLU A 695 -16.99 31.74 -6.80
C GLU A 695 -16.92 31.07 -5.41
#